data_AF-A0A2A6BE34-F1
#
_entry.id   AF-A0A2A6BE34-F1
#
_cell.length_a   1.000
_cell.length_b   1.000
_cell.length_c   1.000
_cell.angle_alpha   90.00
_cell.angle_beta   90.00
_cell.angle_gamma   90.00
#
_symmetry.space_group_name_H-M   'P 1'
#
loop_
_entity.id
_entity.type
_entity.pdbx_description
1 polymer ?
#
loop_
_entity_poly.entity_id
_entity_poly.type
_entity_poly.pdbx_seq_one_letter_code
_entity_poly.pdbx_strand_id
1 'polypeptide(L)'
;MGLTDNESQNNRYDGSLTDGVKTKGKWRNFSLVISLIIISGISFYETSALDGCLPLLQKHFVIRDSQTALINTFSSLTHTLSLLSLWIFGDFIERKKLLCYSISCWIICCFLSLTAQPSFYWVFVLLRSLSSIFSSIFGVLIPVVLADIFDDRSLGKALMFLTFVQMSTGIISSSVTSWFVTSSLPWFSPLIVAPFFSLPILPIIICLMKARKSSNIFKKHSFRDSLKLLSTMSFLLMVIGQSCGMFNMIANSFWTPTFLLSAWNYAPSGDHIKFLHFTSRFDHRSSTCNVDCIFMEFRDLVNHKNERAFPIVFSIGSLSTVVVYLIVLLSTGRNYFISSIFLFLTGFCSASEGALGQLMLLTIVPRRSRSSAVSLSRLITGIATIPAAQFVGLLSDIFSFESDTMENRFISFRNALLSSWTFVLFCALSYTFVIFFYIGDSRSAKEKDEMDKEEEEEEDSLLRSIKARNSRMLRSVIQTPSLFLFSFGQEILLGRNRNVLVRETMKRGMYLFASPSLTSSYLVFISVSVAAPLIHGCYFTNWAVYRPEPAKFTPEKIPVGLCTHIFYAFAAVNIATYEAKLTDSWSDIDLKSMSGVQSLKKKQPGLKTLLSFGGWTESASGIYAKVASDPVKRSKFVKSAWALANSNGFDGIDLDWEYPDAANKANFVSLIKELKSQSGGKLLTAAVSAGAATINAGYDVPSFEKYVDYLTVMSYDFHFGSEPKIAHQGAYSETIVAMNIWNQKGMPKNKLLMGIGAYGRGWNAQTCALGAAGNGAIAAQAITKEDGYAAYFEIANMGGKTISTPEGAFLEATVNGQKVCIGFDDRNSIFKKTDFIKKNGFAGAFTWTIDFDGPGFPLHNAIKDGLSGGSVAPVPVPIPFATRVPIPVPSATTKKTNPVPIPAPAPSGGKCTDGTVRANANKAKYDQCLWGGWQTRDCPPGTIFDPVTNNFKRA
;
A
#
# COMPACT_ATOMS: atom_id res chain seq x y z
N MET A 1 30.35 -49.47 -53.40
CA MET A 1 31.77 -49.77 -53.67
C MET A 1 32.29 -48.66 -54.57
N GLY A 2 33.25 -47.85 -54.09
CA GLY A 2 33.99 -46.79 -54.82
C GLY A 2 33.15 -45.57 -55.25
N LEU A 3 33.58 -44.31 -55.17
CA LEU A 3 34.91 -43.72 -55.05
C LEU A 3 34.81 -42.36 -54.33
N THR A 4 35.86 -42.04 -53.60
CA THR A 4 36.08 -40.91 -52.69
C THR A 4 36.59 -39.65 -53.38
N ASP A 5 36.14 -38.51 -52.85
CA ASP A 5 36.85 -37.25 -52.56
C ASP A 5 38.09 -36.85 -53.40
N ASN A 6 37.97 -35.74 -54.12
CA ASN A 6 39.02 -34.72 -54.22
C ASN A 6 38.50 -33.46 -54.94
N GLU A 7 38.18 -32.40 -54.19
CA GLU A 7 38.33 -31.00 -54.62
C GLU A 7 38.04 -30.03 -53.45
N SER A 8 39.05 -29.76 -52.62
CA SER A 8 39.09 -28.53 -51.81
C SER A 8 40.52 -28.19 -51.36
N GLN A 9 41.42 -28.01 -52.32
CA GLN A 9 42.65 -27.24 -52.13
C GLN A 9 42.72 -26.15 -53.19
N ASN A 10 42.14 -24.98 -52.91
CA ASN A 10 42.64 -23.68 -53.37
C ASN A 10 41.81 -22.55 -52.77
N ASN A 11 42.34 -21.92 -51.72
CA ASN A 11 42.30 -20.47 -51.47
C ASN A 11 42.90 -20.17 -50.09
N ARG A 12 44.23 -20.39 -49.97
CA ARG A 12 45.08 -19.63 -49.05
C ARG A 12 45.72 -18.51 -49.87
N TYR A 13 45.21 -17.29 -49.77
CA TYR A 13 45.93 -16.02 -49.93
C TYR A 13 44.94 -14.88 -49.71
N ASP A 14 44.82 -14.43 -48.46
CA ASP A 14 44.90 -13.01 -48.04
C ASP A 14 44.65 -12.91 -46.53
N GLY A 15 45.62 -13.42 -45.76
CA GLY A 15 45.67 -13.28 -44.31
C GLY A 15 46.64 -12.17 -43.95
N SER A 16 46.14 -10.97 -43.63
CA SER A 16 46.70 -10.09 -42.58
C SER A 16 45.96 -8.77 -42.37
N LEU A 17 44.95 -8.40 -43.19
CA LEU A 17 44.22 -7.12 -43.03
C LEU A 17 42.75 -7.24 -42.58
N THR A 18 42.20 -8.45 -42.44
CA THR A 18 40.77 -8.68 -42.11
C THR A 18 40.51 -9.11 -40.65
N ASP A 19 41.53 -9.49 -39.89
CA ASP A 19 41.36 -9.91 -38.49
C ASP A 19 41.13 -8.73 -37.53
N GLY A 20 41.73 -7.56 -37.80
CA GLY A 20 41.51 -6.34 -37.00
C GLY A 20 40.09 -5.76 -37.12
N VAL A 21 39.41 -5.98 -38.25
CA VAL A 21 38.05 -5.49 -38.51
C VAL A 21 36.99 -6.45 -37.96
N LYS A 22 37.22 -7.77 -38.06
CA LYS A 22 36.35 -8.80 -37.46
C LYS A 22 36.44 -8.82 -35.92
N THR A 23 37.62 -8.60 -35.34
CA THR A 23 37.80 -8.50 -33.87
C THR A 23 37.20 -7.22 -33.29
N LYS A 24 37.38 -6.05 -33.94
CA LYS A 24 36.72 -4.79 -33.51
C LYS A 24 35.19 -4.89 -33.51
N GLY A 25 34.60 -5.61 -34.48
CA GLY A 25 33.16 -5.87 -34.53
C GLY A 25 32.66 -6.72 -33.34
N LYS A 26 33.42 -7.75 -32.96
CA LYS A 26 33.12 -8.63 -31.82
C LYS A 26 33.17 -7.88 -30.47
N TRP A 27 34.23 -7.12 -30.22
CA TRP A 27 34.38 -6.33 -28.99
C TRP A 27 33.29 -5.25 -28.84
N ARG A 28 32.90 -4.61 -29.96
CA ARG A 28 31.79 -3.65 -29.97
C ARG A 28 30.47 -4.30 -29.56
N ASN A 29 30.12 -5.44 -30.18
CA ASN A 29 28.87 -6.12 -29.89
C ASN A 29 28.86 -6.68 -28.46
N PHE A 30 29.99 -7.21 -27.99
CA PHE A 30 30.15 -7.67 -26.61
C PHE A 30 29.94 -6.54 -25.59
N SER A 31 30.57 -5.38 -25.82
CA SER A 31 30.43 -4.21 -24.93
C SER A 31 29.01 -3.65 -24.92
N LEU A 32 28.33 -3.64 -26.07
CA LEU A 32 26.92 -3.23 -26.18
C LEU A 32 26.02 -4.17 -25.36
N VAL A 33 26.21 -5.48 -25.49
CA VAL A 33 25.40 -6.50 -24.81
C VAL A 33 25.55 -6.40 -23.30
N ILE A 34 26.78 -6.27 -22.79
CA ILE A 34 27.02 -6.06 -21.36
C ILE A 34 26.33 -4.77 -20.89
N SER A 35 26.44 -3.68 -21.65
CA SER A 35 25.79 -2.41 -21.30
C SER A 35 24.26 -2.54 -21.23
N LEU A 36 23.64 -3.27 -22.15
CA LEU A 36 22.20 -3.54 -22.16
C LEU A 36 21.76 -4.44 -20.99
N ILE A 37 22.60 -5.39 -20.60
CA ILE A 37 22.31 -6.27 -19.45
C ILE A 37 22.43 -5.50 -18.14
N ILE A 38 23.48 -4.68 -17.99
CA ILE A 38 23.66 -3.84 -16.80
C ILE A 38 22.50 -2.84 -16.67
N ILE A 39 22.12 -2.11 -17.74
CA ILE A 39 21.02 -1.15 -17.65
C ILE A 39 19.70 -1.83 -17.28
N SER A 40 19.47 -3.05 -17.77
CA SER A 40 18.30 -3.82 -17.39
C SER A 40 18.31 -4.25 -15.93
N GLY A 41 19.47 -4.65 -15.39
CA GLY A 41 19.61 -4.98 -13.97
C GLY A 41 19.42 -3.75 -13.07
N ILE A 42 19.94 -2.59 -13.46
CA ILE A 42 19.74 -1.34 -12.72
C ILE A 42 18.25 -0.95 -12.70
N SER A 43 17.54 -1.11 -13.82
CA SER A 43 16.10 -0.86 -13.84
C SER A 43 15.33 -1.81 -12.93
N PHE A 44 15.74 -3.08 -12.84
CA PHE A 44 15.10 -4.05 -11.95
C PHE A 44 15.37 -3.71 -10.48
N TYR A 45 16.60 -3.30 -10.15
CA TYR A 45 16.96 -2.76 -8.84
C TYR A 45 16.07 -1.57 -8.48
N GLU A 46 15.84 -0.62 -9.39
CA GLU A 46 15.02 0.58 -9.11
C GLU A 46 13.58 0.23 -8.71
N THR A 47 12.94 -0.69 -9.43
CA THR A 47 11.59 -1.17 -9.11
C THR A 47 11.55 -1.79 -7.71
N SER A 48 12.49 -2.71 -7.41
CA SER A 48 12.56 -3.36 -6.10
C SER A 48 12.95 -2.39 -4.97
N ALA A 49 13.75 -1.37 -5.26
CA ALA A 49 14.18 -0.39 -4.27
C ALA A 49 13.05 0.56 -3.88
N LEU A 50 12.15 0.87 -4.82
CA LEU A 50 10.95 1.67 -4.54
C LEU A 50 10.05 0.96 -3.52
N ASP A 51 9.82 -0.34 -3.69
CA ASP A 51 9.06 -1.15 -2.72
C ASP A 51 9.79 -1.25 -1.38
N GLY A 52 11.11 -1.47 -1.38
CA GLY A 52 11.91 -1.58 -0.16
C GLY A 52 12.00 -0.30 0.69
N CYS A 53 11.75 0.89 0.11
CA CYS A 53 11.86 2.17 0.80
C CYS A 53 10.51 2.84 1.14
N LEU A 54 9.39 2.12 0.97
CA LEU A 54 8.03 2.60 1.29
C LEU A 54 7.95 3.30 2.68
N PRO A 55 8.50 2.75 3.78
CA PRO A 55 8.43 3.42 5.09
C PRO A 55 9.17 4.77 5.13
N LEU A 56 10.26 4.92 4.37
CA LEU A 56 11.02 6.17 4.30
C LEU A 56 10.28 7.22 3.46
N LEU A 57 9.60 6.80 2.38
CA LEU A 57 8.75 7.66 1.57
C LEU A 57 7.53 8.17 2.37
N GLN A 58 6.91 7.28 3.15
CA GLN A 58 5.82 7.63 4.08
C GLN A 58 6.24 8.72 5.06
N LYS A 59 7.44 8.58 5.64
CA LYS A 59 8.01 9.56 6.55
C LYS A 59 8.35 10.88 5.88
N HIS A 60 8.95 10.88 4.69
CA HIS A 60 9.37 12.09 3.99
C HIS A 60 8.20 12.91 3.42
N PHE A 61 7.24 12.24 2.76
CA PHE A 61 6.08 12.92 2.16
C PHE A 61 4.90 13.09 3.13
N VAL A 62 4.98 12.52 4.34
CA VAL A 62 3.92 12.55 5.37
C VAL A 62 2.61 11.98 4.80
N ILE A 63 2.71 10.83 4.14
CA ILE A 63 1.60 10.16 3.45
C ILE A 63 1.15 8.91 4.21
N ARG A 64 -0.15 8.60 4.14
CA ARG A 64 -0.75 7.39 4.74
C ARG A 64 -0.53 6.16 3.86
N ASP A 65 -0.75 4.96 4.40
CA ASP A 65 -0.63 3.70 3.67
C ASP A 65 -1.42 3.68 2.35
N SER A 66 -2.65 4.20 2.35
CA SER A 66 -3.49 4.29 1.15
C SER A 66 -2.92 5.19 0.07
N GLN A 67 -2.28 6.31 0.45
CA GLN A 67 -1.60 7.19 -0.50
C GLN A 67 -0.33 6.54 -1.03
N THR A 68 0.38 5.81 -0.17
CA THR A 68 1.60 5.09 -0.54
C THR A 68 1.31 4.04 -1.62
N ALA A 69 0.19 3.32 -1.50
CA ALA A 69 -0.27 2.36 -2.49
C ALA A 69 -0.50 3.00 -3.88
N LEU A 70 -0.81 4.30 -3.96
CA LEU A 70 -1.01 4.99 -5.24
C LEU A 70 0.25 5.01 -6.10
N ILE A 71 1.46 5.08 -5.52
CA ILE A 71 2.72 5.03 -6.29
C ILE A 71 2.76 3.75 -7.13
N ASN A 72 2.41 2.63 -6.52
CA ASN A 72 2.43 1.31 -7.16
C ASN A 72 1.26 1.15 -8.13
N THR A 73 0.06 1.65 -7.79
CA THR A 73 -1.11 1.63 -8.68
C THR A 73 -0.89 2.43 -9.96
N PHE A 74 -0.43 3.68 -9.85
CA PHE A 74 -0.19 4.54 -11.01
C PHE A 74 0.97 4.01 -11.87
N SER A 75 2.05 3.51 -11.25
CA SER A 75 3.14 2.86 -11.98
C SER A 75 2.65 1.61 -12.73
N SER A 76 1.82 0.77 -12.11
CA SER A 76 1.25 -0.42 -12.75
C SER A 76 0.31 -0.09 -13.91
N LEU A 77 -0.52 0.94 -13.75
CA LEU A 77 -1.43 1.41 -14.81
C LEU A 77 -0.65 1.95 -16.01
N THR A 78 0.32 2.83 -15.75
CA THR A 78 1.16 3.42 -16.79
C THR A 78 2.05 2.38 -17.49
N HIS A 79 2.57 1.40 -16.74
CA HIS A 79 3.27 0.24 -17.30
C HIS A 79 2.39 -0.56 -18.27
N THR A 80 1.14 -0.86 -17.88
CA THR A 80 0.17 -1.59 -18.72
C THR A 80 -0.18 -0.81 -19.99
N LEU A 81 -0.46 0.49 -19.86
CA LEU A 81 -0.74 1.37 -21.00
C LEU A 81 0.45 1.49 -21.95
N SER A 82 1.67 1.46 -21.42
CA SER A 82 2.90 1.45 -22.22
C SER A 82 3.04 0.15 -23.01
N LEU A 83 2.78 -1.02 -22.40
CA LEU A 83 2.77 -2.30 -23.10
C LEU A 83 1.69 -2.36 -24.20
N LEU A 84 0.50 -1.81 -23.95
CA LEU A 84 -0.54 -1.67 -24.98
C LEU A 84 -0.05 -0.79 -26.13
N SER A 85 0.61 0.33 -25.83
CA SER A 85 1.16 1.24 -26.83
C SER A 85 2.27 0.58 -27.65
N LEU A 86 3.16 -0.20 -27.03
CA LEU A 86 4.22 -0.95 -27.71
C LEU A 86 3.69 -2.13 -28.53
N TRP A 87 2.61 -2.76 -28.11
CA TRP A 87 1.96 -3.78 -28.91
C TRP A 87 1.37 -3.19 -30.21
N ILE A 88 0.82 -1.97 -30.15
CA ILE A 88 0.23 -1.30 -31.31
C ILE A 88 1.30 -0.62 -32.18
N PHE A 89 2.29 0.05 -31.57
CA PHE A 89 3.20 0.97 -32.27
C PHE A 89 4.68 0.58 -32.18
N GLY A 90 5.04 -0.44 -31.40
CA GLY A 90 6.43 -0.73 -31.06
C GLY A 90 7.32 -1.07 -32.26
N ASP A 91 6.76 -1.70 -33.30
CA ASP A 91 7.48 -2.05 -34.52
C ASP A 91 7.43 -0.94 -35.60
N PHE A 92 6.72 0.18 -35.37
CA PHE A 92 6.68 1.33 -36.30
C PHE A 92 7.84 2.31 -36.11
N ILE A 93 8.52 2.24 -34.98
CA ILE A 93 9.58 3.19 -34.62
C ILE A 93 10.94 2.48 -34.72
N GLU A 94 11.95 3.17 -35.21
CA GLU A 94 13.32 2.66 -35.23
C GLU A 94 13.79 2.26 -33.82
N ARG A 95 14.03 0.95 -33.60
CA ARG A 95 14.38 0.37 -32.29
C ARG A 95 15.52 1.09 -31.60
N LYS A 96 16.56 1.52 -32.35
CA LYS A 96 17.69 2.28 -31.79
C LYS A 96 17.23 3.57 -31.13
N LYS A 97 16.42 4.38 -31.84
CA LYS A 97 15.95 5.66 -31.34
C LYS A 97 15.02 5.46 -30.15
N LEU A 98 14.10 4.50 -30.24
CA LEU A 98 13.14 4.22 -29.18
C LEU A 98 13.84 3.75 -27.89
N LEU A 99 14.84 2.86 -28.00
CA LEU A 99 15.62 2.36 -26.87
C LEU A 99 16.48 3.47 -26.22
N CYS A 100 17.22 4.25 -27.01
CA CYS A 100 18.04 5.33 -26.44
C CYS A 100 17.17 6.42 -25.80
N TYR A 101 16.05 6.77 -26.42
CA TYR A 101 15.10 7.75 -25.89
C TYR A 101 14.49 7.26 -24.58
N SER A 102 13.99 6.02 -24.52
CA SER A 102 13.39 5.49 -23.30
C SER A 102 14.40 5.41 -22.15
N ILE A 103 15.62 4.92 -22.37
CA ILE A 103 16.65 4.90 -21.32
C ILE A 103 16.97 6.33 -20.86
N SER A 104 17.12 7.29 -21.77
CA SER A 104 17.42 8.69 -21.41
C SER A 104 16.30 9.31 -20.57
N CYS A 105 15.05 9.17 -20.99
CA CYS A 105 13.91 9.71 -20.28
C CYS A 105 13.68 9.01 -18.93
N TRP A 106 13.94 7.70 -18.84
CA TRP A 106 13.92 6.96 -17.58
C TRP A 106 14.92 7.54 -16.57
N ILE A 107 16.20 7.72 -16.97
CA ILE A 107 17.24 8.31 -16.11
C ILE A 107 16.84 9.71 -15.66
N ILE A 108 16.32 10.55 -16.56
CA ILE A 108 15.87 11.91 -16.23
C ILE A 108 14.72 11.89 -15.22
N CYS A 109 13.71 11.04 -15.42
CA CYS A 109 12.59 10.93 -14.48
C CYS A 109 13.03 10.42 -13.11
N CYS A 110 13.91 9.41 -13.07
CA CYS A 110 14.52 8.93 -11.84
C CYS A 110 15.27 10.06 -11.13
N PHE A 111 16.13 10.82 -11.83
CA PHE A 111 16.90 11.91 -11.23
C PHE A 111 16.00 13.05 -10.71
N LEU A 112 15.04 13.50 -11.52
CA LEU A 112 14.11 14.56 -11.13
C LEU A 112 13.26 14.16 -9.93
N SER A 113 12.84 12.90 -9.83
CA SER A 113 12.03 12.46 -8.71
C SER A 113 12.80 12.45 -7.38
N LEU A 114 14.13 12.35 -7.38
CA LEU A 114 14.94 12.50 -6.15
C LEU A 114 14.92 13.93 -5.59
N THR A 115 14.63 14.92 -6.42
CA THR A 115 14.54 16.34 -6.03
C THR A 115 13.19 16.71 -5.43
N ALA A 116 12.26 15.76 -5.34
CA ALA A 116 10.92 16.01 -4.84
C ALA A 116 10.94 16.38 -3.35
N GLN A 117 10.54 17.63 -3.06
CA GLN A 117 10.35 18.10 -1.70
C GLN A 117 9.09 17.45 -1.09
N PRO A 118 8.96 17.41 0.25
CA PRO A 118 7.78 16.85 0.94
C PRO A 118 6.44 17.37 0.41
N SER A 119 6.37 18.62 -0.04
CA SER A 119 5.18 19.28 -0.59
C SER A 119 4.81 18.83 -2.01
N PHE A 120 5.70 18.15 -2.74
CA PHE A 120 5.53 17.79 -4.15
C PHE A 120 5.31 16.27 -4.35
N TYR A 121 4.56 15.64 -3.45
CA TYR A 121 4.24 14.22 -3.53
C TYR A 121 3.67 13.80 -4.90
N TRP A 122 2.71 14.55 -5.46
CA TRP A 122 2.13 14.21 -6.76
C TRP A 122 3.11 14.33 -7.93
N VAL A 123 4.08 15.22 -7.84
CA VAL A 123 5.17 15.32 -8.84
C VAL A 123 6.08 14.10 -8.72
N PHE A 124 6.38 13.65 -7.50
CA PHE A 124 7.10 12.40 -7.28
C PHE A 124 6.36 11.21 -7.89
N VAL A 125 5.05 11.06 -7.60
CA VAL A 125 4.20 10.00 -8.18
C VAL A 125 4.23 10.06 -9.70
N LEU A 126 3.98 11.24 -10.29
CA LEU A 126 3.99 11.43 -11.74
C LEU A 126 5.32 11.03 -12.37
N LEU A 127 6.44 11.49 -11.81
CA LEU A 127 7.77 11.17 -12.33
C LEU A 127 8.09 9.68 -12.22
N ARG A 128 7.64 9.00 -11.15
CA ARG A 128 7.82 7.55 -11.00
C ARG A 128 6.93 6.75 -11.95
N SER A 129 5.70 7.19 -12.20
CA SER A 129 4.84 6.59 -13.21
C SER A 129 5.41 6.79 -14.63
N LEU A 130 5.94 7.97 -14.94
CA LEU A 130 6.66 8.22 -16.21
C LEU A 130 7.90 7.33 -16.33
N SER A 131 8.68 7.19 -15.27
CA SER A 131 9.81 6.24 -15.20
C SER A 131 9.35 4.81 -15.56
N SER A 132 8.22 4.36 -15.00
CA SER A 132 7.65 3.04 -15.27
C SER A 132 7.23 2.83 -16.73
N ILE A 133 6.78 3.88 -17.43
CA ILE A 133 6.52 3.82 -18.88
C ILE A 133 7.82 3.51 -19.61
N PHE A 134 8.87 4.29 -19.34
CA PHE A 134 10.13 4.14 -20.07
C PHE A 134 10.84 2.81 -19.76
N SER A 135 10.77 2.34 -18.51
CA SER A 135 11.33 1.04 -18.13
C SER A 135 10.65 -0.13 -18.82
N SER A 136 9.33 -0.09 -18.97
CA SER A 136 8.60 -1.10 -19.74
C SER A 136 9.03 -1.13 -21.22
N ILE A 137 9.30 0.04 -21.82
CA ILE A 137 9.72 0.16 -23.22
C ILE A 137 11.06 -0.52 -23.46
N PHE A 138 12.11 -0.14 -22.73
CA PHE A 138 13.39 -0.81 -22.94
C PHE A 138 13.38 -2.24 -22.42
N GLY A 139 12.56 -2.57 -21.41
CA GLY A 139 12.38 -3.93 -20.93
C GLY A 139 11.84 -4.87 -22.01
N VAL A 140 11.00 -4.38 -22.94
CA VAL A 140 10.54 -5.13 -24.13
C VAL A 140 11.63 -5.16 -25.21
N LEU A 141 12.30 -4.03 -25.45
CA LEU A 141 13.25 -3.89 -26.56
C LEU A 141 14.59 -4.59 -26.33
N ILE A 142 15.12 -4.66 -25.10
CA ILE A 142 16.45 -5.25 -24.83
C ILE A 142 16.53 -6.71 -25.32
N PRO A 143 15.61 -7.62 -24.95
CA PRO A 143 15.60 -8.99 -25.47
C PRO A 143 15.48 -9.06 -27.00
N VAL A 144 14.70 -8.16 -27.60
CA VAL A 144 14.52 -8.08 -29.06
C VAL A 144 15.80 -7.65 -29.76
N VAL A 145 16.51 -6.65 -29.21
CA VAL A 145 17.80 -6.18 -29.72
C VAL A 145 18.87 -7.26 -29.57
N LEU A 146 18.86 -8.03 -28.47
CA LEU A 146 19.75 -9.19 -28.33
C LEU A 146 19.48 -10.23 -29.43
N ALA A 147 18.22 -10.48 -29.77
CA ALA A 147 17.82 -11.40 -30.84
C ALA A 147 18.11 -10.90 -32.26
N ASP A 148 18.36 -9.59 -32.42
CA ASP A 148 18.83 -9.02 -33.69
C ASP A 148 20.38 -9.10 -33.81
N ILE A 149 21.09 -9.17 -32.68
CA ILE A 149 22.57 -9.25 -32.63
C ILE A 149 23.06 -10.71 -32.70
N PHE A 150 22.34 -11.63 -32.07
CA PHE A 150 22.75 -13.02 -31.92
C PHE A 150 21.72 -13.98 -32.51
N ASP A 151 22.23 -15.09 -33.05
CA ASP A 151 21.42 -16.22 -33.50
C ASP A 151 21.45 -17.37 -32.46
N ASP A 152 20.37 -18.13 -32.41
CA ASP A 152 20.10 -19.37 -31.65
C ASP A 152 20.93 -19.54 -30.35
N ARG A 153 22.11 -20.17 -30.43
CA ARG A 153 22.92 -20.56 -29.25
C ARG A 153 23.51 -19.36 -28.49
N SER A 154 23.94 -18.33 -29.23
CA SER A 154 24.52 -17.13 -28.59
C SER A 154 23.43 -16.25 -27.99
N LEU A 155 22.24 -16.23 -28.62
CA LEU A 155 21.07 -15.54 -28.09
C LEU A 155 20.62 -16.16 -26.77
N GLY A 156 20.52 -17.49 -26.70
CA GLY A 156 20.19 -18.19 -25.46
C GLY A 156 21.14 -17.80 -24.31
N LYS A 157 22.46 -17.83 -24.55
CA LYS A 157 23.46 -17.41 -23.54
C LYS A 157 23.30 -15.95 -23.10
N ALA A 158 23.00 -15.04 -24.03
CA ALA A 158 22.77 -13.64 -23.70
C ALA A 158 21.51 -13.44 -22.87
N LEU A 159 20.41 -14.14 -23.19
CA LEU A 159 19.16 -14.08 -22.45
C LEU A 159 19.29 -14.70 -21.05
N MET A 160 20.03 -15.79 -20.91
CA MET A 160 20.37 -16.35 -19.58
C MET A 160 21.16 -15.37 -18.73
N PHE A 161 22.15 -14.70 -19.30
CA PHE A 161 22.92 -13.72 -18.54
C PHE A 161 22.08 -12.50 -18.17
N LEU A 162 21.15 -12.10 -19.04
CA LEU A 162 20.17 -11.05 -18.77
C LEU A 162 19.26 -11.42 -17.58
N THR A 163 18.65 -12.60 -17.60
CA THR A 163 17.77 -13.09 -16.52
C THR A 163 18.52 -13.25 -15.20
N PHE A 164 19.74 -13.80 -15.25
CA PHE A 164 20.61 -13.92 -14.09
C PHE A 164 20.89 -12.57 -13.42
N VAL A 165 21.26 -11.55 -14.21
CA VAL A 165 21.54 -10.21 -13.69
C VAL A 165 20.27 -9.55 -13.12
N GLN A 166 19.12 -9.66 -13.79
CA GLN A 166 17.86 -9.12 -13.27
C GLN A 166 17.49 -9.76 -11.92
N MET A 167 17.55 -11.07 -11.80
CA MET A 167 17.22 -11.77 -10.55
C MET A 167 18.20 -11.42 -9.42
N SER A 168 19.50 -11.45 -9.70
CA SER A 168 20.54 -11.13 -8.72
C SER A 168 20.41 -9.69 -8.20
N THR A 169 20.10 -8.74 -9.09
CA THR A 169 19.92 -7.33 -8.71
C THR A 169 18.69 -7.09 -7.84
N GLY A 170 17.60 -7.85 -8.03
CA GLY A 170 16.44 -7.81 -7.14
C GLY A 170 16.78 -8.22 -5.70
N ILE A 171 17.50 -9.32 -5.53
CA ILE A 171 17.93 -9.83 -4.21
C ILE A 171 18.87 -8.83 -3.51
N ILE A 172 19.84 -8.29 -4.27
CA ILE A 172 20.73 -7.25 -3.77
C ILE A 172 19.92 -6.03 -3.35
N SER A 173 18.89 -5.63 -4.12
CA SER A 173 18.01 -4.51 -3.80
C SER A 173 17.30 -4.71 -2.45
N SER A 174 16.66 -5.86 -2.22
CA SER A 174 15.98 -6.15 -0.95
C SER A 174 16.94 -6.06 0.25
N SER A 175 18.16 -6.58 0.09
CA SER A 175 19.19 -6.55 1.14
C SER A 175 19.69 -5.14 1.42
N VAL A 176 19.99 -4.40 0.36
CA VAL A 176 20.54 -3.04 0.44
C VAL A 176 19.49 -2.04 0.95
N THR A 177 18.24 -2.15 0.50
CA THR A 177 17.15 -1.28 0.96
C THR A 177 16.82 -1.51 2.44
N SER A 178 16.79 -2.77 2.89
CA SER A 178 16.65 -3.11 4.31
C SER A 178 17.78 -2.49 5.15
N TRP A 179 19.03 -2.55 4.66
CA TRP A 179 20.16 -1.88 5.32
C TRP A 179 20.01 -0.35 5.36
N PHE A 180 19.56 0.28 4.28
CA PHE A 180 19.28 1.73 4.26
C PHE A 180 18.19 2.15 5.26
N VAL A 181 17.10 1.39 5.32
CA VAL A 181 15.98 1.63 6.25
C VAL A 181 16.43 1.50 7.70
N THR A 182 17.19 0.47 8.03
CA THR A 182 17.69 0.22 9.39
C THR A 182 18.79 1.20 9.82
N SER A 183 19.59 1.69 8.88
CA SER A 183 20.69 2.64 9.15
C SER A 183 20.25 4.11 9.28
N SER A 184 18.93 4.39 9.22
CA SER A 184 18.36 5.75 9.34
C SER A 184 18.91 6.76 8.31
N LEU A 185 19.29 6.28 7.12
CA LEU A 185 19.79 7.13 6.03
C LEU A 185 18.63 7.91 5.35
N PRO A 186 18.94 9.00 4.60
CA PRO A 186 17.91 9.79 3.90
C PRO A 186 17.03 8.93 2.98
N TRP A 187 15.76 9.31 2.82
CA TRP A 187 14.77 8.55 2.05
C TRP A 187 15.16 8.27 0.60
N PHE A 188 15.95 9.17 -0.02
CA PHE A 188 16.39 9.05 -1.41
C PHE A 188 17.60 8.11 -1.59
N SER A 189 18.23 7.64 -0.50
CA SER A 189 19.48 6.86 -0.55
C SER A 189 19.36 5.54 -1.33
N PRO A 190 18.29 4.74 -1.19
CA PRO A 190 18.11 3.56 -2.04
C PRO A 190 17.88 3.93 -3.52
N LEU A 191 17.21 5.06 -3.76
CA LEU A 191 16.74 5.45 -5.09
C LEU A 191 17.81 6.16 -5.93
N ILE A 192 18.90 6.65 -5.33
CA ILE A 192 20.00 7.33 -6.04
C ILE A 192 20.87 6.37 -6.85
N VAL A 193 20.94 5.10 -6.45
CA VAL A 193 21.78 4.07 -7.06
C VAL A 193 21.45 3.93 -8.54
N ALA A 194 20.17 3.84 -8.88
CA ALA A 194 19.74 3.61 -10.26
C ALA A 194 20.15 4.71 -11.25
N PRO A 195 19.79 5.99 -11.06
CA PRO A 195 20.20 7.06 -11.96
C PRO A 195 21.72 7.29 -11.95
N PHE A 196 22.41 7.08 -10.82
CA PHE A 196 23.86 7.31 -10.73
C PHE A 196 24.66 6.30 -11.59
N PHE A 197 24.36 5.01 -11.49
CA PHE A 197 25.09 3.98 -12.23
C PHE A 197 24.68 3.87 -13.71
N SER A 198 23.52 4.40 -14.09
CA SER A 198 23.04 4.37 -15.47
C SER A 198 23.59 5.51 -16.35
N LEU A 199 23.92 6.67 -15.76
CA LEU A 199 24.52 7.82 -16.46
C LEU A 199 25.77 7.49 -17.30
N PRO A 200 26.79 6.76 -16.79
CA PRO A 200 27.98 6.44 -17.59
C PRO A 200 27.72 5.40 -18.70
N ILE A 201 26.64 4.61 -18.58
CA ILE A 201 26.34 3.51 -19.51
C ILE A 201 25.60 4.03 -20.75
N LEU A 202 24.77 5.07 -20.60
CA LEU A 202 23.98 5.62 -21.70
C LEU A 202 24.83 6.08 -22.91
N PRO A 203 25.94 6.84 -22.75
CA PRO A 203 26.81 7.22 -23.87
C PRO A 203 27.41 6.00 -24.60
N ILE A 204 27.73 4.94 -23.85
CA ILE A 204 28.27 3.69 -24.40
C ILE A 204 27.23 3.04 -25.31
N ILE A 205 25.97 2.94 -24.86
CA ILE A 205 24.88 2.38 -25.68
C ILE A 205 24.64 3.23 -26.95
N ILE A 206 24.59 4.56 -26.81
CA ILE A 206 24.36 5.48 -27.94
C ILE A 206 25.45 5.34 -29.02
N CYS A 207 26.71 5.23 -28.59
CA CYS A 207 27.87 5.14 -29.47
C CYS A 207 27.98 3.77 -30.15
N LEU A 208 27.80 2.68 -29.41
CA LEU A 208 28.01 1.32 -29.93
C LEU A 208 26.85 0.81 -30.79
N MET A 209 25.62 1.26 -30.53
CA MET A 209 24.45 0.79 -31.26
C MET A 209 24.36 1.49 -32.62
N LYS A 210 24.36 0.73 -33.72
CA LYS A 210 24.24 1.29 -35.07
C LYS A 210 22.77 1.58 -35.42
N ALA A 211 22.52 2.71 -36.09
CA ALA A 211 21.25 2.92 -36.77
C ALA A 211 21.18 1.95 -37.95
N ARG A 212 20.09 1.20 -38.06
CA ARG A 212 19.84 0.43 -39.29
C ARG A 212 19.56 1.47 -40.38
N LYS A 213 20.18 1.35 -41.56
CA LYS A 213 19.84 2.19 -42.71
C LYS A 213 18.38 1.88 -43.06
N SER A 214 17.46 2.69 -42.56
CA SER A 214 16.09 2.69 -43.04
C SER A 214 16.15 3.24 -44.46
N SER A 215 15.97 2.38 -45.47
CA SER A 215 15.30 2.85 -46.68
C SER A 215 13.98 3.49 -46.23
N ASN A 216 13.55 4.57 -46.90
CA ASN A 216 12.47 5.45 -46.45
C ASN A 216 11.05 4.82 -46.61
N ILE A 217 10.91 3.54 -46.33
CA ILE A 217 9.72 2.74 -46.64
C ILE A 217 9.21 2.08 -45.35
N PHE A 218 8.92 2.91 -44.34
CA PHE A 218 8.01 2.54 -43.25
C PHE A 218 6.56 2.55 -43.76
N LYS A 219 6.24 1.64 -44.68
CA LYS A 219 4.85 1.34 -45.09
C LYS A 219 4.70 -0.17 -45.27
N LYS A 220 4.36 -0.90 -44.19
CA LYS A 220 3.40 -2.03 -44.24
C LYS A 220 3.18 -2.83 -42.94
N HIS A 221 3.76 -2.52 -41.78
CA HIS A 221 3.30 -3.22 -40.56
C HIS A 221 1.91 -2.69 -40.19
N SER A 222 0.88 -3.53 -40.26
CA SER A 222 -0.48 -3.17 -39.87
C SER A 222 -0.77 -3.71 -38.47
N PHE A 223 -1.63 -3.04 -37.71
CA PHE A 223 -2.19 -3.60 -36.47
C PHE A 223 -2.83 -4.99 -36.69
N ARG A 224 -3.30 -5.27 -37.92
CA ARG A 224 -3.78 -6.61 -38.29
C ARG A 224 -2.68 -7.67 -38.25
N ASP A 225 -1.42 -7.31 -38.52
CA ASP A 225 -0.29 -8.22 -38.49
C ASP A 225 0.18 -8.53 -37.06
N SER A 226 0.01 -7.60 -36.12
CA SER A 226 0.22 -7.90 -34.70
C SER A 226 -0.89 -8.79 -34.12
N LEU A 227 -2.14 -8.66 -34.60
CA LEU A 227 -3.23 -9.58 -34.22
C LEU A 227 -3.03 -11.00 -34.78
N LYS A 228 -2.38 -11.15 -35.94
CA LYS A 228 -2.04 -12.48 -36.48
C LYS A 228 -1.13 -13.29 -35.55
N LEU A 229 -0.40 -12.65 -34.62
CA LEU A 229 0.39 -13.38 -33.61
C LEU A 229 -0.48 -14.31 -32.75
N LEU A 230 -1.74 -13.93 -32.48
CA LEU A 230 -2.68 -14.76 -31.73
C LEU A 230 -3.13 -16.02 -32.51
N SER A 231 -2.90 -16.06 -33.83
CA SER A 231 -3.18 -17.25 -34.64
C SER A 231 -2.05 -18.27 -34.63
N THR A 232 -0.87 -17.91 -34.12
CA THR A 232 0.27 -18.84 -33.97
C THR A 232 0.07 -19.68 -32.71
N MET A 233 -0.12 -20.99 -32.87
CA MET A 233 -0.48 -21.88 -31.76
C MET A 233 0.61 -21.95 -30.69
N SER A 234 1.89 -22.02 -31.09
CA SER A 234 3.01 -22.00 -30.14
C SER A 234 3.04 -20.70 -29.33
N PHE A 235 2.74 -19.55 -29.95
CA PHE A 235 2.67 -18.27 -29.24
C PHE A 235 1.56 -18.27 -28.19
N LEU A 236 0.35 -18.69 -28.57
CA LEU A 236 -0.79 -18.74 -27.66
C LEU A 236 -0.53 -19.66 -26.47
N LEU A 237 -0.03 -20.87 -26.71
CA LEU A 237 0.29 -21.84 -25.67
C LEU A 237 1.40 -21.33 -24.73
N MET A 238 2.41 -20.64 -25.27
CA MET A 238 3.46 -20.04 -24.46
C MET A 238 2.92 -18.92 -23.56
N VAL A 239 2.05 -18.05 -24.08
CA VAL A 239 1.44 -16.97 -23.29
C VAL A 239 0.50 -17.52 -22.23
N ILE A 240 -0.31 -18.55 -22.53
CA ILE A 240 -1.17 -19.23 -21.55
C ILE A 240 -0.30 -19.82 -20.44
N GLY A 241 0.73 -20.58 -20.80
CA GLY A 241 1.63 -21.18 -19.81
C GLY A 241 2.30 -20.14 -18.92
N GLN A 242 2.86 -19.09 -19.52
CA GLN A 242 3.49 -17.99 -18.78
C GLN A 242 2.50 -17.27 -17.85
N SER A 243 1.26 -17.09 -18.28
CA SER A 243 0.22 -16.45 -17.48
C SER A 243 -0.15 -17.30 -16.26
N CYS A 244 -0.32 -18.61 -16.44
CA CYS A 244 -0.61 -19.54 -15.34
C CYS A 244 0.58 -19.68 -14.36
N GLY A 245 1.81 -19.76 -14.88
CA GLY A 245 3.02 -19.81 -14.07
C GLY A 245 3.20 -18.55 -13.22
N MET A 246 3.07 -17.38 -13.85
CA MET A 246 3.16 -16.08 -13.19
C MET A 246 2.04 -15.87 -12.16
N PHE A 247 0.82 -16.34 -12.44
CA PHE A 247 -0.30 -16.27 -11.52
C PHE A 247 0.04 -17.00 -10.22
N ASN A 248 0.54 -18.24 -10.35
CA ASN A 248 0.98 -19.00 -9.19
C ASN A 248 2.16 -18.32 -8.48
N MET A 249 3.14 -17.78 -9.22
CA MET A 249 4.27 -17.08 -8.62
C MET A 249 3.84 -15.88 -7.76
N ILE A 250 2.92 -15.04 -8.25
CA ILE A 250 2.42 -13.88 -7.52
C ILE A 250 1.59 -14.30 -6.30
N ALA A 251 0.70 -15.28 -6.46
CA ALA A 251 -0.09 -15.80 -5.36
C ALA A 251 0.80 -16.32 -4.21
N ASN A 252 1.85 -17.07 -4.54
CA ASN A 252 2.78 -17.60 -3.56
C ASN A 252 3.67 -16.51 -2.96
N SER A 253 4.25 -15.63 -3.78
CA SER A 253 5.08 -14.53 -3.27
C SER A 253 4.34 -13.68 -2.23
N PHE A 254 3.02 -13.52 -2.39
CA PHE A 254 2.18 -12.81 -1.44
C PHE A 254 1.84 -13.63 -0.18
N TRP A 255 1.38 -14.88 -0.32
CA TRP A 255 0.84 -15.67 0.80
C TRP A 255 1.83 -16.59 1.50
N THR A 256 2.95 -16.94 0.87
CA THR A 256 3.95 -17.85 1.44
C THR A 256 4.54 -17.35 2.77
N PRO A 257 4.81 -16.04 2.99
CA PRO A 257 5.22 -15.56 4.32
C PRO A 257 4.22 -15.90 5.43
N THR A 258 2.92 -15.72 5.16
CA THR A 258 1.83 -16.01 6.10
C THR A 258 1.64 -17.51 6.30
N PHE A 259 1.70 -18.29 5.22
CA PHE A 259 1.65 -19.75 5.26
C PHE A 259 2.77 -20.33 6.13
N LEU A 260 4.00 -19.85 5.98
CA LEU A 260 5.14 -20.32 6.77
C LEU A 260 5.11 -19.84 8.21
N LEU A 261 4.61 -18.63 8.47
CA LEU A 261 4.33 -18.19 9.84
C LEU A 261 3.30 -19.11 10.52
N SER A 262 2.27 -19.53 9.78
CA SER A 262 1.26 -20.45 10.29
C SER A 262 1.86 -21.85 10.53
N ALA A 263 2.70 -22.33 9.62
CA ALA A 263 3.45 -23.57 9.76
C ALA A 263 4.42 -23.55 10.95
N TRP A 264 5.08 -22.42 11.20
CA TRP A 264 5.98 -22.21 12.34
C TRP A 264 5.24 -22.37 13.67
N ASN A 265 4.07 -21.75 13.78
CA ASN A 265 3.25 -21.83 15.00
C ASN A 265 2.59 -23.21 15.19
N TYR A 266 2.49 -24.00 14.12
CA TYR A 266 1.98 -25.36 14.14
C TYR A 266 3.07 -26.42 14.44
N ALA A 267 4.33 -26.18 14.06
CA ALA A 267 5.39 -27.19 14.13
C ALA A 267 5.77 -27.55 15.58
N PRO A 268 5.84 -28.85 15.93
CA PRO A 268 6.17 -29.29 17.29
C PRO A 268 7.65 -29.00 17.62
N SER A 269 7.88 -27.94 18.41
CA SER A 269 8.98 -27.69 19.38
C SER A 269 10.37 -28.33 19.16
N GLY A 270 10.86 -28.44 17.93
CA GLY A 270 12.12 -29.13 17.61
C GLY A 270 13.31 -28.26 17.18
N ASP A 271 13.11 -27.15 16.45
CA ASP A 271 14.22 -26.35 15.92
C ASP A 271 13.94 -24.84 15.98
N HIS A 272 14.48 -24.18 17.01
CA HIS A 272 14.30 -22.74 17.26
C HIS A 272 15.12 -21.87 16.30
N ILE A 273 14.69 -21.74 15.04
CA ILE A 273 15.12 -20.65 14.14
C ILE A 273 14.26 -19.42 14.39
N LYS A 274 14.83 -18.33 14.94
CA LYS A 274 14.07 -17.08 15.20
C LYS A 274 13.30 -16.63 13.95
N PHE A 275 12.01 -16.29 14.07
CA PHE A 275 11.13 -15.87 12.96
C PHE A 275 11.72 -14.74 12.08
N LEU A 276 12.48 -13.82 12.68
CA LEU A 276 13.17 -12.75 11.94
C LEU A 276 14.35 -13.27 11.10
N HIS A 277 15.06 -14.30 11.58
CA HIS A 277 16.06 -15.03 10.79
C HIS A 277 15.40 -15.93 9.74
N PHE A 278 14.20 -16.43 10.00
CA PHE A 278 13.44 -17.27 9.07
C PHE A 278 12.93 -16.47 7.87
N THR A 279 12.27 -15.32 8.10
CA THR A 279 11.74 -14.45 7.03
C THR A 279 12.85 -13.75 6.25
N SER A 280 13.91 -13.28 6.91
CA SER A 280 15.09 -12.74 6.21
C SER A 280 15.89 -13.81 5.47
N ARG A 281 15.97 -15.06 5.95
CA ARG A 281 16.54 -16.18 5.17
C ARG A 281 15.58 -16.69 4.10
N PHE A 282 14.28 -16.49 4.25
CA PHE A 282 13.27 -16.85 3.26
C PHE A 282 13.41 -15.95 2.05
N ASP A 283 13.34 -14.63 2.22
CA ASP A 283 13.54 -13.65 1.15
C ASP A 283 14.93 -13.77 0.49
N HIS A 284 15.94 -14.22 1.25
CA HIS A 284 17.30 -14.41 0.76
C HIS A 284 17.58 -15.81 0.15
N ARG A 285 16.66 -16.78 0.26
CA ARG A 285 16.84 -18.16 -0.27
C ARG A 285 15.68 -18.70 -1.12
N SER A 286 14.50 -18.09 -1.12
CA SER A 286 13.35 -18.51 -1.94
C SER A 286 13.38 -17.97 -3.37
N SER A 287 14.30 -17.05 -3.69
CA SER A 287 14.44 -16.45 -5.01
C SER A 287 15.83 -16.75 -5.56
N THR A 288 15.86 -17.73 -6.46
CA THR A 288 16.69 -17.70 -7.69
C THR A 288 18.21 -17.49 -7.54
N CYS A 289 18.90 -18.31 -6.73
CA CYS A 289 20.26 -18.70 -7.12
C CYS A 289 20.14 -19.75 -8.24
N ASN A 290 19.80 -19.31 -9.46
CA ASN A 290 19.46 -20.22 -10.54
C ASN A 290 20.47 -20.25 -11.66
N VAL A 291 20.77 -21.49 -11.97
CA VAL A 291 21.79 -21.94 -12.87
C VAL A 291 21.18 -22.07 -14.26
N ASP A 292 20.70 -20.95 -14.82
CA ASP A 292 20.17 -20.90 -16.19
C ASP A 292 21.14 -21.61 -17.16
N CYS A 293 22.44 -21.45 -16.92
CA CYS A 293 23.53 -22.13 -17.63
C CYS A 293 23.41 -23.66 -17.68
N ILE A 294 22.94 -24.34 -16.62
CA ILE A 294 22.83 -25.81 -16.58
C ILE A 294 21.77 -26.33 -17.53
N PHE A 295 20.63 -25.64 -17.70
CA PHE A 295 19.57 -26.12 -18.60
C PHE A 295 19.95 -25.99 -20.08
N MET A 296 20.75 -24.98 -20.44
CA MET A 296 21.32 -24.90 -21.79
C MET A 296 22.43 -25.93 -22.03
N GLU A 297 23.18 -26.35 -21.01
CA GLU A 297 24.10 -27.50 -21.11
C GLU A 297 23.34 -28.84 -21.15
N PHE A 298 22.20 -28.94 -20.48
CA PHE A 298 21.34 -30.13 -20.53
C PHE A 298 20.79 -30.39 -21.94
N ARG A 299 20.58 -29.35 -22.76
CA ARG A 299 20.31 -29.49 -24.20
C ARG A 299 21.42 -30.24 -24.92
N ASP A 300 22.68 -29.93 -24.62
CA ASP A 300 23.83 -30.58 -25.25
C ASP A 300 23.88 -32.09 -24.87
N LEU A 301 23.32 -32.45 -23.70
CA LEU A 301 23.09 -33.84 -23.26
C LEU A 301 21.89 -34.53 -23.96
N VAL A 302 20.80 -33.79 -24.22
CA VAL A 302 19.54 -34.32 -24.77
C VAL A 302 19.54 -34.45 -26.32
N ASN A 303 20.67 -34.15 -26.98
CA ASN A 303 20.99 -34.31 -28.41
C ASN A 303 20.98 -33.00 -29.23
N HIS A 304 22.16 -32.55 -29.65
CA HIS A 304 22.38 -31.30 -30.40
C HIS A 304 21.69 -31.25 -31.78
N LYS A 305 21.26 -32.40 -32.34
CA LYS A 305 20.61 -32.49 -33.66
C LYS A 305 19.08 -32.43 -33.63
N ASN A 306 18.45 -32.48 -32.46
CA ASN A 306 16.99 -32.49 -32.37
C ASN A 306 16.42 -31.06 -32.24
N GLU A 307 15.68 -30.58 -33.25
CA GLU A 307 15.01 -29.27 -33.23
C GLU A 307 13.95 -29.17 -32.12
N ARG A 308 13.46 -30.29 -31.58
CA ARG A 308 12.52 -30.33 -30.45
C ARG A 308 13.18 -30.22 -29.07
N ALA A 309 14.52 -30.17 -28.99
CA ALA A 309 15.22 -30.18 -27.71
C ALA A 309 14.81 -29.00 -26.81
N PHE A 310 14.59 -27.80 -27.37
CA PHE A 310 14.18 -26.61 -26.61
C PHE A 310 12.85 -26.79 -25.87
N PRO A 311 11.71 -27.07 -26.54
CA PRO A 311 10.43 -27.25 -25.87
C PRO A 311 10.40 -28.49 -24.96
N ILE A 312 11.20 -29.53 -25.24
CA ILE A 312 11.30 -30.72 -24.36
C ILE A 312 11.96 -30.36 -23.03
N VAL A 313 13.14 -29.73 -23.05
CA VAL A 313 13.85 -29.32 -21.83
C VAL A 313 13.00 -28.33 -21.03
N PHE A 314 12.35 -27.40 -21.73
CA PHE A 314 11.44 -26.43 -21.13
C PHE A 314 10.23 -27.09 -20.45
N SER A 315 9.58 -28.05 -21.12
CA SER A 315 8.48 -28.86 -20.56
C SER A 315 8.94 -29.66 -19.34
N ILE A 316 10.10 -30.34 -19.40
CA ILE A 316 10.65 -31.10 -18.27
C ILE A 316 10.91 -30.20 -17.05
N GLY A 317 11.46 -29.00 -17.25
CA GLY A 317 11.67 -28.02 -16.18
C GLY A 317 10.35 -27.61 -15.51
N SER A 318 9.33 -27.28 -16.30
CA SER A 318 8.00 -26.92 -15.79
C SER A 318 7.31 -28.08 -15.05
N LEU A 319 7.35 -29.30 -15.58
CA LEU A 319 6.81 -30.51 -14.93
C LEU A 319 7.57 -30.87 -13.65
N SER A 320 8.88 -30.66 -13.61
CA SER A 320 9.68 -30.87 -12.39
C SER A 320 9.28 -29.86 -11.32
N THR A 321 9.03 -28.60 -11.69
CA THR A 321 8.55 -27.56 -10.77
C THR A 321 7.23 -27.97 -10.11
N VAL A 322 6.29 -28.53 -10.88
CA VAL A 322 5.01 -29.06 -10.38
C VAL A 322 5.20 -30.08 -9.24
N VAL A 323 6.13 -31.02 -9.41
CA VAL A 323 6.41 -32.09 -8.43
C VAL A 323 7.11 -31.54 -7.19
N VAL A 324 8.16 -30.74 -7.40
CA VAL A 324 8.95 -30.16 -6.30
C VAL A 324 8.07 -29.24 -5.44
N TYR A 325 7.17 -28.48 -6.06
CA TYR A 325 6.26 -27.58 -5.35
C TYR A 325 5.26 -28.32 -4.45
N LEU A 326 4.71 -29.45 -4.92
CA LEU A 326 3.86 -30.31 -4.08
C LEU A 326 4.63 -30.81 -2.85
N ILE A 327 5.88 -31.22 -3.04
CA ILE A 327 6.73 -31.66 -1.93
C ILE A 327 6.94 -30.52 -0.93
N VAL A 328 7.13 -29.27 -1.38
CA VAL A 328 7.20 -28.10 -0.49
C VAL A 328 5.92 -27.97 0.34
N LEU A 329 4.75 -27.94 -0.28
CA LEU A 329 3.47 -27.76 0.43
C LEU A 329 3.16 -28.91 1.42
N LEU A 330 3.51 -30.14 1.08
CA LEU A 330 3.27 -31.32 1.91
C LEU A 330 4.31 -31.54 3.02
N SER A 331 5.55 -31.12 2.79
CA SER A 331 6.64 -31.21 3.79
C SER A 331 6.59 -30.05 4.80
N THR A 332 6.03 -28.91 4.39
CA THR A 332 5.88 -27.75 5.27
C THR A 332 4.96 -28.15 6.43
N GLY A 333 5.41 -27.95 7.66
CA GLY A 333 4.74 -28.42 8.89
C GLY A 333 5.24 -29.77 9.43
N ARG A 334 5.99 -30.57 8.64
CA ARG A 334 6.65 -31.80 9.12
C ARG A 334 8.14 -31.62 9.36
N ASN A 335 8.85 -31.03 8.40
CA ASN A 335 10.30 -30.81 8.49
C ASN A 335 10.72 -29.58 7.67
N TYR A 336 11.11 -28.51 8.36
CA TYR A 336 11.50 -27.26 7.73
C TYR A 336 12.75 -27.37 6.85
N PHE A 337 13.72 -28.21 7.23
CA PHE A 337 14.95 -28.39 6.46
C PHE A 337 14.66 -29.00 5.10
N ILE A 338 13.80 -30.02 5.07
CA ILE A 338 13.32 -30.63 3.82
C ILE A 338 12.59 -29.59 2.98
N SER A 339 11.62 -28.87 3.54
CA SER A 339 10.88 -27.83 2.81
C SER A 339 11.80 -26.75 2.24
N SER A 340 12.86 -26.39 2.95
CA SER A 340 13.84 -25.40 2.49
C SER A 340 14.68 -25.90 1.31
N ILE A 341 15.07 -27.18 1.31
CA ILE A 341 15.78 -27.80 0.17
C ILE A 341 14.88 -27.82 -1.06
N PHE A 342 13.64 -28.28 -0.91
CA PHE A 342 12.72 -28.37 -2.05
C PHE A 342 12.26 -26.98 -2.53
N LEU A 343 12.21 -25.98 -1.66
CA LEU A 343 11.97 -24.61 -2.07
C LEU A 343 13.12 -24.07 -2.93
N PHE A 344 14.37 -24.35 -2.56
CA PHE A 344 15.54 -24.04 -3.40
C PHE A 344 15.46 -24.75 -4.76
N LEU A 345 15.09 -26.04 -4.77
CA LEU A 345 14.88 -26.80 -6.01
C LEU A 345 13.73 -26.25 -6.87
N THR A 346 12.71 -25.65 -6.26
CA THR A 346 11.60 -25.00 -7.00
C THR A 346 12.15 -23.85 -7.84
N GLY A 347 13.03 -23.04 -7.24
CA GLY A 347 13.82 -22.06 -7.95
C GLY A 347 14.51 -22.72 -9.14
N PHE A 348 15.33 -23.75 -8.89
CA PHE A 348 16.10 -24.41 -9.94
C PHE A 348 15.25 -24.87 -11.12
N CYS A 349 14.13 -25.55 -10.87
CA CYS A 349 13.25 -26.06 -11.93
C CYS A 349 12.51 -24.97 -12.71
N SER A 350 12.15 -23.85 -12.05
CA SER A 350 11.46 -22.72 -12.68
C SER A 350 12.38 -21.82 -13.51
N ALA A 351 13.70 -21.96 -13.37
CA ALA A 351 14.71 -21.18 -14.10
C ALA A 351 14.54 -21.24 -15.63
N SER A 352 14.11 -22.38 -16.16
CA SER A 352 13.85 -22.55 -17.59
C SER A 352 12.81 -21.57 -18.12
N GLU A 353 11.81 -21.18 -17.33
CA GLU A 353 10.71 -20.30 -17.74
C GLU A 353 11.20 -18.91 -18.18
N GLY A 354 12.24 -18.39 -17.53
CA GLY A 354 12.80 -17.07 -17.84
C GLY A 354 13.52 -17.03 -19.19
N ALA A 355 14.70 -17.65 -19.25
CA ALA A 355 15.59 -17.50 -20.41
C ALA A 355 15.15 -18.32 -21.63
N LEU A 356 14.77 -19.59 -21.43
CA LEU A 356 14.37 -20.47 -22.55
C LEU A 356 12.99 -20.09 -23.08
N GLY A 357 12.06 -19.69 -22.20
CA GLY A 357 10.75 -19.19 -22.61
C GLY A 357 10.88 -17.95 -23.50
N GLN A 358 11.73 -17.00 -23.12
CA GLN A 358 11.98 -15.83 -23.94
C GLN A 358 12.70 -16.15 -25.27
N LEU A 359 13.65 -17.08 -25.25
CA LEU A 359 14.32 -17.56 -26.47
C LEU A 359 13.31 -18.19 -27.44
N MET A 360 12.50 -19.13 -26.96
CA MET A 360 11.49 -19.82 -27.76
C MET A 360 10.50 -18.82 -28.38
N LEU A 361 10.07 -17.82 -27.62
CA LEU A 361 9.16 -16.77 -28.09
C LEU A 361 9.76 -15.99 -29.27
N LEU A 362 11.04 -15.63 -29.16
CA LEU A 362 11.76 -14.85 -30.18
C LEU A 362 12.09 -15.67 -31.44
N THR A 363 12.08 -17.01 -31.35
CA THR A 363 12.31 -17.91 -32.49
C THR A 363 11.05 -18.29 -33.27
N ILE A 364 9.87 -18.21 -32.67
CA ILE A 364 8.58 -18.49 -33.34
C ILE A 364 7.93 -17.23 -33.93
N VAL A 365 8.54 -16.06 -33.73
CA VAL A 365 8.03 -14.77 -34.20
C VAL A 365 9.00 -14.15 -35.22
N PRO A 366 8.52 -13.72 -36.40
CA PRO A 366 9.34 -13.01 -37.38
C PRO A 366 9.99 -11.75 -36.81
N ARG A 367 11.20 -11.41 -37.27
CA ARG A 367 12.00 -10.25 -36.83
C ARG A 367 11.20 -8.95 -36.84
N ARG A 368 10.33 -8.73 -37.82
CA ARG A 368 9.49 -7.52 -37.95
C ARG A 368 8.42 -7.37 -36.86
N SER A 369 8.02 -8.44 -36.17
CA SER A 369 6.93 -8.43 -35.18
C SER A 369 7.36 -8.77 -33.76
N ARG A 370 8.68 -8.88 -33.49
CA ARG A 370 9.22 -9.31 -32.19
C ARG A 370 8.85 -8.35 -31.05
N SER A 371 8.88 -7.03 -31.28
CA SER A 371 8.56 -6.06 -30.21
C SER A 371 7.08 -6.15 -29.83
N SER A 372 6.20 -6.23 -30.83
CA SER A 372 4.76 -6.43 -30.63
C SER A 372 4.46 -7.73 -29.90
N ALA A 373 5.14 -8.83 -30.24
CA ALA A 373 4.94 -10.13 -29.61
C ALA A 373 5.37 -10.17 -28.15
N VAL A 374 6.56 -9.65 -27.82
CA VAL A 374 7.03 -9.57 -26.43
C VAL A 374 6.12 -8.66 -25.60
N SER A 375 5.67 -7.54 -26.18
CA SER A 375 4.75 -6.62 -25.50
C SER A 375 3.38 -7.24 -25.25
N LEU A 376 2.81 -7.92 -26.26
CA LEU A 376 1.52 -8.60 -26.16
C LEU A 376 1.55 -9.75 -25.15
N SER A 377 2.61 -10.56 -25.17
CA SER A 377 2.83 -11.63 -24.17
C SER A 377 2.83 -11.05 -22.75
N ARG A 378 3.63 -10.00 -22.49
CA ARG A 378 3.68 -9.35 -21.16
C ARG A 378 2.36 -8.68 -20.77
N LEU A 379 1.64 -8.09 -21.72
CA LEU A 379 0.34 -7.48 -21.48
C LEU A 379 -0.69 -8.52 -21.04
N ILE A 380 -0.82 -9.63 -21.77
CA ILE A 380 -1.76 -10.71 -21.44
C ILE A 380 -1.40 -11.34 -20.10
N THR A 381 -0.12 -11.67 -19.89
CA THR A 381 0.36 -12.21 -18.61
C THR A 381 0.05 -11.26 -17.45
N GLY A 382 0.34 -9.97 -17.61
CA GLY A 382 0.07 -8.97 -16.58
C GLY A 382 -1.41 -8.88 -16.19
N ILE A 383 -2.32 -8.89 -17.17
CA ILE A 383 -3.77 -8.88 -16.92
C ILE A 383 -4.23 -10.17 -16.22
N ALA A 384 -3.77 -11.32 -16.71
CA ALA A 384 -4.15 -12.63 -16.18
C ALA A 384 -3.73 -12.80 -14.70
N THR A 385 -2.67 -12.14 -14.27
CA THR A 385 -2.10 -12.32 -12.93
C THR A 385 -2.69 -11.42 -11.85
N ILE A 386 -3.48 -10.39 -12.22
CA ILE A 386 -4.04 -9.41 -11.27
C ILE A 386 -4.78 -10.05 -10.09
N PRO A 387 -5.67 -11.05 -10.28
CA PRO A 387 -6.45 -11.60 -9.17
C PRO A 387 -5.74 -12.69 -8.36
N ALA A 388 -4.45 -12.94 -8.61
CA ALA A 388 -3.71 -14.09 -8.05
C ALA A 388 -3.72 -14.15 -6.51
N ALA A 389 -3.40 -13.04 -5.85
CA ALA A 389 -3.40 -12.99 -4.39
C ALA A 389 -4.83 -13.10 -3.82
N GLN A 390 -5.80 -12.40 -4.41
CA GLN A 390 -7.18 -12.41 -3.92
C GLN A 390 -7.81 -13.81 -4.05
N PHE A 391 -7.50 -14.53 -5.13
CA PHE A 391 -7.99 -15.89 -5.37
C PHE A 391 -7.59 -16.87 -4.26
N VAL A 392 -6.31 -16.89 -3.87
CA VAL A 392 -5.82 -17.76 -2.79
C VAL A 392 -6.38 -17.32 -1.43
N GLY A 393 -6.49 -16.02 -1.18
CA GLY A 393 -7.11 -15.51 0.06
C GLY A 393 -8.55 -16.00 0.22
N LEU A 394 -9.37 -15.84 -0.82
CA LEU A 394 -10.76 -16.30 -0.83
C LEU A 394 -10.88 -17.80 -0.59
N LEU A 395 -10.02 -18.61 -1.23
CA LEU A 395 -10.03 -20.06 -1.04
C LEU A 395 -9.57 -20.45 0.36
N SER A 396 -8.62 -19.73 0.95
CA SER A 396 -8.23 -19.93 2.35
C SER A 396 -9.41 -19.67 3.28
N ASP A 397 -10.14 -18.57 3.08
CA ASP A 397 -11.32 -18.26 3.89
C ASP A 397 -12.37 -19.37 3.78
N ILE A 398 -12.64 -19.89 2.57
CA ILE A 398 -13.55 -21.02 2.35
C ILE A 398 -13.06 -22.29 3.07
N PHE A 399 -11.77 -22.61 3.00
CA PHE A 399 -11.22 -23.82 3.64
C PHE A 399 -11.05 -23.71 5.16
N SER A 400 -11.20 -22.51 5.74
CA SER A 400 -11.00 -22.29 7.17
C SER A 400 -12.14 -22.80 8.08
N PHE A 401 -13.29 -23.18 7.51
CA PHE A 401 -14.46 -23.78 8.19
C PHE A 401 -14.63 -23.36 9.67
N GLU A 402 -15.19 -22.17 9.92
CA GLU A 402 -15.66 -21.59 11.22
C GLU A 402 -14.78 -21.76 12.48
N SER A 403 -13.60 -22.36 12.40
CA SER A 403 -12.83 -22.84 13.55
C SER A 403 -11.45 -22.21 13.56
N ASP A 404 -11.21 -21.39 14.58
CA ASP A 404 -10.11 -20.43 14.63
C ASP A 404 -8.78 -21.03 15.17
N THR A 405 -8.59 -22.35 15.03
CA THR A 405 -7.38 -23.02 15.53
C THR A 405 -6.18 -22.73 14.62
N MET A 406 -4.98 -22.64 15.21
CA MET A 406 -3.74 -22.41 14.45
C MET A 406 -3.46 -23.52 13.44
N GLU A 407 -3.87 -24.75 13.75
CA GLU A 407 -3.82 -25.91 12.85
C GLU A 407 -4.74 -25.72 11.64
N ASN A 408 -5.99 -25.29 11.86
CA ASN A 408 -6.94 -25.07 10.76
C ASN A 408 -6.52 -23.91 9.86
N ARG A 409 -5.91 -22.86 10.40
CA ARG A 409 -5.30 -21.78 9.58
C ARG A 409 -4.18 -22.31 8.70
N PHE A 410 -3.26 -23.11 9.25
CA PHE A 410 -2.19 -23.71 8.48
C PHE A 410 -2.73 -24.66 7.39
N ILE A 411 -3.70 -25.52 7.72
CA ILE A 411 -4.33 -26.46 6.78
C ILE A 411 -5.12 -25.71 5.69
N SER A 412 -5.85 -24.67 6.06
CA SER A 412 -6.59 -23.81 5.14
C SER A 412 -5.66 -23.15 4.12
N PHE A 413 -4.58 -22.50 4.57
CA PHE A 413 -3.60 -21.91 3.65
C PHE A 413 -2.91 -22.98 2.79
N ARG A 414 -2.58 -24.15 3.37
CA ARG A 414 -2.02 -25.28 2.60
C ARG A 414 -2.97 -25.69 1.48
N ASN A 415 -4.26 -25.84 1.77
CA ASN A 415 -5.28 -26.25 0.80
C ASN A 415 -5.56 -25.16 -0.24
N ALA A 416 -5.54 -23.90 0.16
CA ALA A 416 -5.67 -22.75 -0.74
C ALA A 416 -4.48 -22.65 -1.70
N LEU A 417 -3.24 -22.83 -1.23
CA LEU A 417 -2.06 -22.85 -2.09
C LEU A 417 -1.99 -24.13 -2.93
N LEU A 418 -2.50 -25.26 -2.43
CA LEU A 418 -2.71 -26.47 -3.23
C LEU A 418 -3.71 -26.23 -4.37
N SER A 419 -4.74 -25.41 -4.18
CA SER A 419 -5.68 -25.10 -5.25
C SER A 419 -5.03 -24.30 -6.40
N SER A 420 -4.07 -23.42 -6.09
CA SER A 420 -3.33 -22.66 -7.12
C SER A 420 -2.37 -23.55 -7.92
N TRP A 421 -2.07 -24.76 -7.43
CA TRP A 421 -1.28 -25.77 -8.13
C TRP A 421 -1.90 -26.20 -9.47
N THR A 422 -3.24 -26.13 -9.60
CA THR A 422 -3.93 -26.38 -10.87
C THR A 422 -3.40 -25.49 -12.00
N PHE A 423 -3.07 -24.22 -11.71
CA PHE A 423 -2.46 -23.30 -12.67
C PHE A 423 -1.04 -23.72 -13.05
N VAL A 424 -0.24 -24.25 -12.12
CA VAL A 424 1.10 -24.77 -12.43
C VAL A 424 1.01 -26.01 -13.32
N LEU A 425 0.02 -26.87 -13.08
CA LEU A 425 -0.25 -28.01 -13.96
C LEU A 425 -0.67 -27.55 -15.37
N PHE A 426 -1.58 -26.58 -15.48
CA PHE A 426 -1.96 -26.00 -16.78
C PHE A 426 -0.76 -25.33 -17.48
N CYS A 427 0.13 -24.69 -16.72
CA CYS A 427 1.39 -24.16 -17.23
C CYS A 427 2.24 -25.25 -17.89
N ALA A 428 2.54 -26.32 -17.15
CA ALA A 428 3.36 -27.43 -17.63
C ALA A 428 2.71 -28.17 -18.81
N LEU A 429 1.39 -28.37 -18.78
CA LEU A 429 0.64 -28.95 -19.91
C LEU A 429 0.73 -28.07 -21.15
N SER A 430 0.50 -26.76 -21.02
CA SER A 430 0.58 -25.82 -22.14
C SER A 430 1.96 -25.86 -22.81
N TYR A 431 3.03 -25.88 -22.03
CA TYR A 431 4.39 -25.99 -22.54
C TYR A 431 4.71 -27.36 -23.14
N THR A 432 4.10 -28.43 -22.65
CA THR A 432 4.19 -29.75 -23.28
C THR A 432 3.53 -29.75 -24.66
N PHE A 433 2.38 -29.08 -24.82
CA PHE A 433 1.72 -28.95 -26.12
C PHE A 433 2.54 -28.12 -27.13
N VAL A 434 3.36 -27.16 -26.67
CA VAL A 434 4.26 -26.40 -27.56
C VAL A 434 5.19 -27.33 -28.35
N ILE A 435 5.59 -28.49 -27.82
CA ILE A 435 6.46 -29.46 -28.49
C ILE A 435 5.92 -29.86 -29.88
N PHE A 436 4.59 -29.95 -30.03
CA PHE A 436 3.96 -30.40 -31.27
C PHE A 436 3.93 -29.32 -32.37
N PHE A 437 3.76 -28.05 -31.99
CA PHE A 437 3.57 -26.93 -32.94
C PHE A 437 4.85 -26.12 -33.19
N TYR A 438 5.80 -26.17 -32.25
CA TYR A 438 6.99 -25.30 -32.24
C TYR A 438 7.81 -25.34 -33.53
N ILE A 439 8.06 -26.54 -34.09
CA ILE A 439 8.86 -26.66 -35.31
C ILE A 439 8.17 -25.98 -36.48
N GLY A 440 6.86 -26.20 -36.65
CA GLY A 440 6.10 -25.61 -37.76
C GLY A 440 6.09 -24.09 -37.69
N ASP A 441 5.80 -23.56 -36.51
CA ASP A 441 5.76 -22.11 -36.27
C ASP A 441 7.15 -21.47 -36.40
N SER A 442 8.21 -22.14 -35.89
CA SER A 442 9.60 -21.68 -36.01
C SER A 442 10.08 -21.63 -37.46
N ARG A 443 9.75 -22.64 -38.28
CA ARG A 443 10.08 -22.64 -39.71
C ARG A 443 9.32 -21.56 -40.47
N SER A 444 8.02 -21.40 -40.21
CA SER A 444 7.22 -20.34 -40.82
C SER A 444 7.74 -18.94 -40.49
N ALA A 445 8.27 -18.74 -39.28
CA ALA A 445 8.90 -17.49 -38.89
C ALA A 445 10.23 -17.25 -39.63
N LYS A 446 11.06 -18.29 -39.80
CA LYS A 446 12.32 -18.22 -40.56
C LYS A 446 12.10 -17.93 -42.05
N GLU A 447 11.13 -18.59 -42.67
CA GLU A 447 10.76 -18.37 -44.08
C GLU A 447 10.35 -16.91 -44.32
N LYS A 448 9.53 -16.33 -43.43
CA LYS A 448 9.15 -14.91 -43.50
C LYS A 448 10.35 -13.98 -43.34
N ASP A 449 11.27 -14.29 -42.43
CA ASP A 449 12.50 -13.51 -42.23
C ASP A 449 13.42 -13.54 -43.47
N GLU A 450 13.45 -14.64 -44.22
CA GLU A 450 14.22 -14.77 -45.46
C GLU A 450 13.57 -13.96 -46.59
N MET A 451 12.25 -14.08 -46.78
CA MET A 451 11.49 -13.26 -47.73
C MET A 451 11.67 -11.75 -47.46
N ASP A 452 11.58 -11.35 -46.18
CA ASP A 452 11.75 -9.95 -45.78
C ASP A 452 13.16 -9.41 -46.08
N LYS A 453 14.19 -10.26 -46.00
CA LYS A 453 15.59 -9.89 -46.32
C LYS A 453 15.79 -9.74 -47.82
N GLU A 454 15.22 -10.65 -48.63
CA GLU A 454 15.30 -10.57 -50.09
C GLU A 454 14.63 -9.29 -50.60
N GLU A 455 13.44 -8.95 -50.09
CA GLU A 455 12.77 -7.68 -50.40
C GLU A 455 13.64 -6.46 -50.02
N GLU A 456 14.28 -6.47 -48.84
CA GLU A 456 15.16 -5.38 -48.40
C GLU A 456 16.40 -5.23 -49.30
N GLU A 457 17.02 -6.34 -49.71
CA GLU A 457 18.22 -6.32 -50.56
C GLU A 457 17.91 -5.88 -51.99
N GLU A 458 16.78 -6.31 -52.56
CA GLU A 458 16.31 -5.90 -53.87
C GLU A 458 16.01 -4.39 -53.91
N GLU A 459 15.36 -3.88 -52.87
CA GLU A 459 15.02 -2.46 -52.77
C GLU A 459 16.26 -1.57 -52.50
N ASP A 460 17.19 -2.01 -51.66
CA ASP A 460 18.48 -1.32 -51.45
C ASP A 460 19.35 -1.35 -52.72
N SER A 461 19.25 -2.40 -53.52
CA SER A 461 19.88 -2.49 -54.85
C SER A 461 19.24 -1.48 -55.82
N LEU A 462 17.91 -1.40 -55.85
CA LEU A 462 17.16 -0.43 -56.65
C LEU A 462 17.49 1.02 -56.27
N LEU A 463 17.54 1.33 -54.97
CA LEU A 463 17.91 2.64 -54.45
C LEU A 463 19.37 2.99 -54.75
N ARG A 464 20.29 2.01 -54.68
CA ARG A 464 21.69 2.18 -55.11
C ARG A 464 21.79 2.43 -56.60
N SER A 465 20.98 1.74 -57.42
CA SER A 465 20.84 1.96 -58.86
C SER A 465 20.36 3.38 -59.18
N ILE A 466 19.29 3.85 -58.51
CA ILE A 466 18.75 5.21 -58.69
C ILE A 466 19.77 6.28 -58.27
N LYS A 467 20.44 6.10 -57.12
CA LYS A 467 21.51 7.00 -56.67
C LYS A 467 22.70 6.99 -57.62
N ALA A 468 23.10 5.84 -58.15
CA ALA A 468 24.16 5.72 -59.15
C ALA A 468 23.79 6.42 -60.46
N ARG A 469 22.53 6.30 -60.92
CA ARG A 469 21.99 6.95 -62.12
C ARG A 469 21.95 8.47 -61.98
N ASN A 470 21.52 8.98 -60.81
CA ASN A 470 21.54 10.41 -60.50
C ASN A 470 22.98 10.95 -60.30
N SER A 471 23.91 10.16 -59.78
CA SER A 471 25.33 10.54 -59.65
C SER A 471 26.10 10.54 -60.98
N ARG A 472 25.59 9.88 -62.03
CA ARG A 472 26.09 10.03 -63.40
C ARG A 472 25.58 11.32 -64.05
N MET A 473 24.36 11.74 -63.72
CA MET A 473 23.77 13.01 -64.19
C MET A 473 24.39 14.23 -63.48
N LEU A 474 24.78 14.10 -62.22
CA LEU A 474 25.47 15.16 -61.46
C LEU A 474 26.97 15.29 -61.79
N ARG A 475 27.53 14.40 -62.60
CA ARG A 475 28.95 14.45 -63.00
C ARG A 475 29.22 15.35 -64.20
N SER A 476 28.18 15.94 -64.82
CA SER A 476 28.31 16.92 -65.90
C SER A 476 28.19 18.38 -65.45
N VAL A 477 27.97 18.65 -64.15
CA VAL A 477 27.80 20.02 -63.65
C VAL A 477 28.61 20.21 -62.36
N ILE A 478 29.52 21.19 -62.44
CA ILE A 478 30.27 21.85 -61.36
C ILE A 478 31.62 21.23 -60.98
N GLN A 479 32.63 21.69 -61.74
CA GLN A 479 33.96 22.02 -61.22
C GLN A 479 33.87 23.14 -60.17
N THR A 480 34.78 23.03 -59.20
CA THR A 480 35.39 24.04 -58.31
C THR A 480 34.91 24.18 -56.85
N PRO A 481 35.87 24.33 -55.90
CA PRO A 481 35.65 24.19 -54.46
C PRO A 481 35.79 25.53 -53.70
N SER A 482 35.48 25.48 -52.39
CA SER A 482 35.56 26.55 -51.35
C SER A 482 34.24 27.33 -51.17
N LEU A 483 33.66 27.50 -49.98
CA LEU A 483 34.12 27.32 -48.60
C LEU A 483 33.00 26.76 -47.71
N PHE A 484 33.44 25.85 -46.84
CA PHE A 484 32.87 25.53 -45.53
C PHE A 484 32.56 26.83 -44.75
N LEU A 485 31.28 27.10 -44.49
CA LEU A 485 30.69 27.77 -43.31
C LEU A 485 29.22 28.10 -43.67
N PHE A 486 28.30 27.89 -42.72
CA PHE A 486 26.82 27.98 -42.83
C PHE A 486 26.08 26.74 -43.35
N SER A 487 25.84 25.79 -42.44
CA SER A 487 24.67 24.89 -42.54
C SER A 487 24.08 24.63 -41.15
N PHE A 488 23.27 25.58 -40.67
CA PHE A 488 22.29 25.30 -39.61
C PHE A 488 20.99 26.13 -39.74
N GLY A 489 20.70 26.73 -40.91
CA GLY A 489 19.64 27.76 -41.00
C GLY A 489 18.65 27.65 -42.14
N GLN A 490 18.70 26.64 -43.02
CA GLN A 490 17.97 26.75 -44.31
C GLN A 490 17.20 25.51 -44.79
N GLU A 491 16.83 24.57 -43.91
CA GLU A 491 15.85 23.51 -44.26
C GLU A 491 14.38 23.86 -43.93
N ILE A 492 14.07 25.07 -43.45
CA ILE A 492 12.71 25.43 -43.04
C ILE A 492 11.85 26.08 -44.14
N LEU A 493 12.39 26.47 -45.30
CA LEU A 493 11.64 27.34 -46.22
C LEU A 493 11.25 26.81 -47.60
N LEU A 494 11.62 25.59 -48.00
CA LEU A 494 11.19 25.04 -49.31
C LEU A 494 10.78 23.56 -49.23
N GLY A 495 9.62 23.32 -48.61
CA GLY A 495 8.95 22.01 -48.58
C GLY A 495 7.43 22.16 -48.66
N ARG A 496 6.95 22.99 -49.58
CA ARG A 496 5.53 23.21 -49.84
C ARG A 496 4.95 21.96 -50.53
N ASN A 497 3.83 21.47 -50.01
CA ASN A 497 2.97 20.39 -50.53
C ASN A 497 3.44 18.93 -50.33
N ARG A 498 3.43 18.42 -49.09
CA ARG A 498 3.08 17.00 -48.83
C ARG A 498 2.69 16.65 -47.37
N ASN A 499 2.26 17.63 -46.58
CA ASN A 499 1.89 17.44 -45.16
C ASN A 499 0.49 17.97 -44.83
N VAL A 500 -0.51 17.71 -45.68
CA VAL A 500 -1.92 18.04 -45.38
C VAL A 500 -2.64 16.85 -44.74
N LEU A 501 -2.33 15.61 -45.14
CA LEU A 501 -2.99 14.43 -44.58
C LEU A 501 -2.41 14.05 -43.20
N VAL A 502 -1.09 13.93 -43.05
CA VAL A 502 -0.46 13.52 -41.77
C VAL A 502 -0.63 14.57 -40.66
N ARG A 503 -0.66 15.86 -41.01
CA ARG A 503 -0.86 16.94 -40.04
C ARG A 503 -2.33 17.05 -39.60
N GLU A 504 -3.28 16.61 -40.42
CA GLU A 504 -4.68 16.47 -40.02
C GLU A 504 -4.98 15.15 -39.30
N THR A 505 -4.31 14.04 -39.62
CA THR A 505 -4.48 12.80 -38.84
C THR A 505 -3.81 12.87 -37.47
N MET A 506 -2.65 13.55 -37.36
CA MET A 506 -2.05 13.84 -36.05
C MET A 506 -2.86 14.85 -35.24
N LYS A 507 -3.43 15.90 -35.87
CA LYS A 507 -4.36 16.80 -35.17
C LYS A 507 -5.63 16.07 -34.74
N ARG A 508 -6.24 15.23 -35.57
CA ARG A 508 -7.43 14.43 -35.21
C ARG A 508 -7.13 13.37 -34.13
N GLY A 509 -5.93 12.80 -34.12
CA GLY A 509 -5.45 11.93 -33.04
C GLY A 509 -5.21 12.69 -31.74
N MET A 510 -4.72 13.94 -31.79
CA MET A 510 -4.51 14.80 -30.62
C MET A 510 -5.80 15.46 -30.11
N TYR A 511 -6.80 15.69 -30.97
CA TYR A 511 -8.13 16.17 -30.58
C TYR A 511 -9.00 15.08 -29.94
N LEU A 512 -8.69 13.79 -30.16
CA LEU A 512 -9.25 12.68 -29.38
C LEU A 512 -8.77 12.67 -27.92
N PHE A 513 -7.72 13.42 -27.59
CA PHE A 513 -7.24 13.64 -26.21
C PHE A 513 -7.75 14.96 -25.58
N ALA A 514 -8.63 15.71 -26.26
CA ALA A 514 -9.11 17.01 -25.80
C ALA A 514 -10.65 17.18 -25.87
N SER A 515 -11.42 16.09 -25.71
CA SER A 515 -12.87 16.16 -25.49
C SER A 515 -13.26 15.54 -24.15
N PRO A 516 -13.96 16.26 -23.24
CA PRO A 516 -14.39 15.71 -21.95
C PRO A 516 -15.51 14.65 -22.04
N SER A 517 -15.92 14.25 -23.25
CA SER A 517 -17.18 13.52 -23.48
C SER A 517 -17.00 12.07 -23.94
N LEU A 518 -15.77 11.55 -24.06
CA LEU A 518 -15.52 10.14 -24.41
C LEU A 518 -14.83 9.33 -23.29
N THR A 519 -14.52 9.96 -22.16
CA THR A 519 -14.06 9.30 -20.93
C THR A 519 -15.18 8.71 -20.08
N SER A 520 -16.45 8.95 -20.41
CA SER A 520 -17.60 8.47 -19.62
C SER A 520 -18.13 7.07 -19.98
N SER A 521 -17.59 6.39 -21.01
CA SER A 521 -18.11 5.09 -21.44
C SER A 521 -17.12 3.92 -21.36
N TYR A 522 -15.92 4.13 -20.79
CA TYR A 522 -14.97 3.06 -20.43
C TYR A 522 -14.61 3.04 -18.94
N LEU A 523 -15.30 3.84 -18.12
CA LEU A 523 -15.24 3.82 -16.65
C LEU A 523 -16.29 2.86 -16.06
N VAL A 524 -16.36 1.63 -16.58
CA VAL A 524 -17.17 0.56 -15.98
C VAL A 524 -16.27 -0.65 -15.85
N PHE A 525 -15.83 -0.92 -14.60
CA PHE A 525 -14.87 -1.91 -14.09
C PHE A 525 -13.39 -1.59 -14.39
N ILE A 526 -12.47 -1.34 -13.46
CA ILE A 526 -12.33 -1.71 -12.04
C ILE A 526 -11.76 -0.50 -11.29
N SER A 527 -12.62 0.28 -10.68
CA SER A 527 -12.28 0.95 -9.43
C SER A 527 -13.05 0.23 -8.34
N VAL A 528 -12.55 -0.94 -7.91
CA VAL A 528 -12.79 -1.33 -6.52
C VAL A 528 -11.95 -0.34 -5.72
N SER A 529 -12.49 0.86 -5.49
CA SER A 529 -12.26 1.48 -4.21
C SER A 529 -12.69 0.41 -3.21
N VAL A 530 -11.73 -0.20 -2.51
CA VAL A 530 -12.06 -0.89 -1.27
C VAL A 530 -12.56 0.22 -0.37
N ALA A 531 -13.85 0.51 -0.51
CA ALA A 531 -14.52 1.50 0.30
C ALA A 531 -14.38 0.98 1.72
N ALA A 532 -13.75 1.79 2.58
CA ALA A 532 -13.46 1.38 3.94
C ALA A 532 -14.77 0.90 4.58
N PRO A 533 -14.76 -0.23 5.32
CA PRO A 533 -15.94 -0.71 5.99
C PRO A 533 -16.48 0.37 6.93
N LEU A 534 -17.81 0.43 7.08
CA LEU A 534 -18.44 1.38 8.01
C LEU A 534 -17.92 1.18 9.42
N ILE A 535 -17.80 2.28 10.16
CA ILE A 535 -17.31 2.26 11.53
C ILE A 535 -18.41 1.75 12.46
N HIS A 536 -18.07 0.74 13.25
CA HIS A 536 -18.79 0.40 14.48
C HIS A 536 -17.91 0.80 15.67
N GLY A 537 -18.28 1.90 16.32
CA GLY A 537 -17.60 2.45 17.49
C GLY A 537 -18.26 1.98 18.80
N CYS A 538 -17.46 1.65 19.81
CA CYS A 538 -17.96 1.16 21.09
C CYS A 538 -17.31 1.94 22.24
N TYR A 539 -18.11 2.64 23.05
CA TYR A 539 -17.61 3.21 24.29
C TYR A 539 -17.50 2.11 25.35
N PHE A 540 -16.32 1.99 25.94
CA PHE A 540 -16.03 1.17 27.11
C PHE A 540 -15.86 2.09 28.32
N THR A 541 -16.63 1.85 29.39
CA THR A 541 -16.58 2.67 30.60
C THR A 541 -15.71 2.02 31.67
N ASN A 542 -14.73 2.77 32.19
CA ASN A 542 -13.76 2.24 33.16
C ASN A 542 -14.39 1.96 34.54
N TRP A 543 -15.56 2.51 34.85
CA TRP A 543 -16.29 2.19 36.09
C TRP A 543 -17.14 0.92 35.99
N ALA A 544 -17.34 0.33 34.80
CA ALA A 544 -18.13 -0.90 34.66
C ALA A 544 -17.48 -2.11 35.36
N VAL A 545 -16.19 -2.03 35.69
CA VAL A 545 -15.45 -3.04 36.47
C VAL A 545 -15.96 -3.16 37.91
N TYR A 546 -16.69 -2.16 38.42
CA TYR A 546 -17.22 -2.12 39.79
C TYR A 546 -18.66 -2.62 39.91
N ARG A 547 -19.32 -2.93 38.80
CA ARG A 547 -20.67 -3.50 38.85
C ARG A 547 -20.63 -4.87 39.51
N PRO A 548 -21.64 -5.24 40.30
CA PRO A 548 -21.71 -6.59 40.86
C PRO A 548 -21.89 -7.62 39.73
N GLU A 549 -21.42 -8.85 39.95
CA GLU A 549 -21.71 -9.95 39.02
C GLU A 549 -23.23 -10.18 38.93
N PRO A 550 -23.77 -10.54 37.75
CA PRO A 550 -23.06 -10.82 36.49
C PRO A 550 -22.74 -9.58 35.64
N ALA A 551 -23.11 -8.36 36.09
CA ALA A 551 -23.01 -7.12 35.32
C ALA A 551 -21.62 -6.46 35.33
N LYS A 552 -20.67 -7.01 36.11
CA LYS A 552 -19.26 -6.61 36.06
C LYS A 552 -18.74 -6.70 34.62
N PHE A 553 -18.12 -5.64 34.11
CA PHE A 553 -17.62 -5.62 32.74
C PHE A 553 -16.14 -5.22 32.69
N THR A 554 -15.32 -6.04 32.04
CA THR A 554 -13.87 -5.81 31.86
C THR A 554 -13.52 -5.91 30.38
N PRO A 555 -12.36 -5.37 29.93
CA PRO A 555 -12.00 -5.37 28.51
C PRO A 555 -11.96 -6.77 27.87
N GLU A 556 -11.65 -7.81 28.64
CA GLU A 556 -11.59 -9.19 28.17
C GLU A 556 -12.96 -9.74 27.75
N LYS A 557 -14.05 -9.15 28.25
CA LYS A 557 -15.42 -9.51 27.87
C LYS A 557 -15.82 -8.94 26.50
N ILE A 558 -15.04 -8.02 25.91
CA ILE A 558 -15.31 -7.47 24.58
C ILE A 558 -14.99 -8.53 23.50
N PRO A 559 -15.97 -8.97 22.70
CA PRO A 559 -15.72 -9.97 21.66
C PRO A 559 -14.85 -9.40 20.53
N VAL A 560 -13.89 -10.21 20.08
CA VAL A 560 -13.04 -9.89 18.93
C VAL A 560 -13.90 -9.76 17.68
N GLY A 561 -13.69 -8.68 16.91
CA GLY A 561 -14.43 -8.41 15.67
C GLY A 561 -15.84 -7.86 15.90
N LEU A 562 -16.23 -7.51 17.13
CA LEU A 562 -17.49 -6.82 17.39
C LEU A 562 -17.40 -5.33 17.00
N CYS A 563 -16.35 -4.66 17.47
CA CYS A 563 -16.12 -3.23 17.29
C CYS A 563 -14.95 -2.97 16.34
N THR A 564 -15.01 -1.88 15.58
CA THR A 564 -13.88 -1.38 14.76
C THR A 564 -13.06 -0.32 15.49
N HIS A 565 -13.73 0.44 16.36
CA HIS A 565 -13.16 1.50 17.19
C HIS A 565 -13.64 1.31 18.62
N ILE A 566 -12.75 1.41 19.60
CA ILE A 566 -13.09 1.43 21.03
C ILE A 566 -12.71 2.79 21.60
N PHE A 567 -13.67 3.47 22.22
CA PHE A 567 -13.48 4.72 22.94
C PHE A 567 -13.41 4.40 24.43
N TYR A 568 -12.25 4.65 25.05
CA TYR A 568 -12.04 4.40 26.47
C TYR A 568 -12.49 5.62 27.28
N ALA A 569 -13.60 5.46 27.99
CA ALA A 569 -14.22 6.47 28.84
C ALA A 569 -13.86 6.23 30.32
N PHE A 570 -13.21 7.14 31.04
CA PHE A 570 -12.65 8.42 30.58
C PHE A 570 -11.31 8.71 31.26
N ALA A 571 -10.46 9.51 30.59
CA ALA A 571 -9.43 10.32 31.24
C ALA A 571 -9.98 11.72 31.55
N ALA A 572 -9.23 12.49 32.33
CA ALA A 572 -9.68 13.76 32.90
C ALA A 572 -8.64 14.89 32.80
N VAL A 573 -9.04 16.10 33.16
CA VAL A 573 -8.16 17.26 33.33
C VAL A 573 -7.95 17.55 34.82
N ASN A 574 -6.69 17.71 35.22
CA ASN A 574 -6.36 18.17 36.56
C ASN A 574 -6.71 19.66 36.70
N ILE A 575 -7.62 19.99 37.61
CA ILE A 575 -8.11 21.36 37.81
C ILE A 575 -7.04 22.36 38.28
N ALA A 576 -5.97 21.88 38.95
CA ALA A 576 -4.90 22.72 39.46
C ALA A 576 -3.80 22.96 38.42
N THR A 577 -3.42 21.93 37.66
CA THR A 577 -2.29 22.00 36.70
C THR A 577 -2.74 22.25 35.26
N TYR A 578 -4.00 21.96 34.94
CA TYR A 578 -4.58 21.91 33.59
C TYR A 578 -3.95 20.84 32.68
N GLU A 579 -3.36 19.81 33.28
CA GLU A 579 -2.78 18.68 32.56
C GLU A 579 -3.73 17.47 32.59
N ALA A 580 -3.61 16.59 31.60
CA ALA A 580 -4.32 15.33 31.56
C ALA A 580 -3.96 14.44 32.76
N LYS A 581 -4.96 13.74 33.30
CA LYS A 581 -4.83 12.76 34.39
C LYS A 581 -5.74 11.57 34.15
N LEU A 582 -5.47 10.47 34.85
CA LEU A 582 -6.41 9.36 34.98
C LEU A 582 -7.59 9.77 35.85
N THR A 583 -8.78 9.24 35.55
CA THR A 583 -9.96 9.42 36.43
C THR A 583 -9.91 8.44 37.59
N ASP A 584 -9.42 7.23 37.33
CA ASP A 584 -9.41 6.14 38.28
C ASP A 584 -8.20 5.23 38.03
N SER A 585 -7.08 5.54 38.68
CA SER A 585 -5.86 4.74 38.55
C SER A 585 -6.05 3.26 38.93
N TRP A 586 -6.97 2.96 39.85
CA TRP A 586 -7.23 1.58 40.26
C TRP A 586 -7.86 0.79 39.12
N SER A 587 -8.90 1.33 38.46
CA SER A 587 -9.45 0.68 37.26
C SER A 587 -8.47 0.71 36.09
N ASP A 588 -7.91 1.89 35.80
CA ASP A 588 -7.15 2.16 34.59
C ASP A 588 -5.84 1.36 34.53
N ILE A 589 -5.13 1.27 35.67
CA ILE A 589 -3.78 0.67 35.79
C ILE A 589 -3.81 -0.63 36.59
N ASP A 590 -4.32 -0.63 37.82
CA ASP A 590 -4.19 -1.79 38.72
C ASP A 590 -5.07 -2.97 38.27
N LEU A 591 -6.31 -2.70 37.86
CA LEU A 591 -7.20 -3.66 37.20
C LEU A 591 -6.93 -3.80 35.70
N LYS A 592 -5.92 -3.09 35.19
CA LYS A 592 -5.39 -3.21 33.83
C LYS A 592 -6.39 -2.84 32.73
N SER A 593 -7.46 -2.09 33.01
CA SER A 593 -8.50 -1.76 32.02
C SER A 593 -7.92 -1.14 30.74
N MET A 594 -7.02 -0.16 30.85
CA MET A 594 -6.39 0.45 29.66
C MET A 594 -5.57 -0.58 28.87
N SER A 595 -4.68 -1.31 29.55
CA SER A 595 -3.83 -2.30 28.88
C SER A 595 -4.62 -3.49 28.32
N GLY A 596 -5.75 -3.83 28.94
CA GLY A 596 -6.70 -4.85 28.49
C GLY A 596 -7.33 -4.47 27.17
N VAL A 597 -7.83 -3.23 27.04
CA VAL A 597 -8.32 -2.70 25.76
C VAL A 597 -7.22 -2.70 24.69
N GLN A 598 -6.00 -2.30 25.04
CA GLN A 598 -4.87 -2.34 24.11
C GLN A 598 -4.52 -3.78 23.67
N SER A 599 -4.71 -4.77 24.56
CA SER A 599 -4.42 -6.17 24.25
C SER A 599 -5.34 -6.75 23.17
N LEU A 600 -6.56 -6.20 23.02
CA LEU A 600 -7.50 -6.60 21.97
C LEU A 600 -6.94 -6.36 20.57
N LYS A 601 -6.09 -5.34 20.39
CA LYS A 601 -5.43 -5.05 19.10
C LYS A 601 -4.51 -6.18 18.64
N LYS A 602 -3.99 -6.99 19.57
CA LYS A 602 -3.18 -8.18 19.23
C LYS A 602 -4.04 -9.29 18.63
N LYS A 603 -5.30 -9.39 19.05
CA LYS A 603 -6.27 -10.37 18.56
C LYS A 603 -7.03 -9.88 17.32
N GLN A 604 -7.16 -8.56 17.17
CA GLN A 604 -7.84 -7.90 16.06
C GLN A 604 -6.95 -6.86 15.39
N PRO A 605 -6.06 -7.27 14.46
CA PRO A 605 -5.29 -6.33 13.65
C PRO A 605 -6.22 -5.37 12.90
N GLY A 606 -6.01 -4.06 13.07
CA GLY A 606 -6.85 -3.02 12.48
C GLY A 606 -7.83 -2.34 13.45
N LEU A 607 -8.09 -2.92 14.63
CA LEU A 607 -8.85 -2.27 15.71
C LEU A 607 -8.17 -0.95 16.13
N LYS A 608 -8.97 0.11 16.24
CA LYS A 608 -8.51 1.42 16.74
C LYS A 608 -9.01 1.66 18.15
N THR A 609 -8.14 2.21 18.99
CA THR A 609 -8.45 2.54 20.38
C THR A 609 -8.20 4.03 20.61
N LEU A 610 -9.16 4.74 21.19
CA LEU A 610 -9.06 6.17 21.47
C LEU A 610 -9.27 6.41 22.97
N LEU A 611 -8.50 7.34 23.53
CA LEU A 611 -8.68 7.78 24.91
C LEU A 611 -9.63 8.98 24.94
N SER A 612 -10.78 8.83 25.59
CA SER A 612 -11.80 9.88 25.69
C SER A 612 -11.54 10.79 26.90
N PHE A 613 -11.66 12.10 26.70
CA PHE A 613 -11.57 13.11 27.74
C PHE A 613 -12.91 13.85 27.87
N GLY A 614 -13.49 13.81 29.07
CA GLY A 614 -14.64 14.63 29.43
C GLY A 614 -15.81 13.81 29.95
N GLY A 615 -16.89 13.80 29.17
CA GLY A 615 -18.20 13.30 29.58
C GLY A 615 -18.94 14.28 30.48
N TRP A 616 -20.21 13.98 30.73
CA TRP A 616 -21.16 14.79 31.51
C TRP A 616 -20.58 15.35 32.82
N THR A 617 -20.08 14.47 33.69
CA THR A 617 -19.65 14.84 35.05
C THR A 617 -18.47 15.81 35.06
N GLU A 618 -17.44 15.58 34.23
CA GLU A 618 -16.28 16.46 34.20
C GLU A 618 -16.62 17.78 33.49
N SER A 619 -17.39 17.72 32.40
CA SER A 619 -17.79 18.91 31.65
C SER A 619 -18.58 19.91 32.50
N ALA A 620 -19.44 19.41 33.40
CA ALA A 620 -20.19 20.23 34.35
C ALA A 620 -19.31 21.07 35.30
N SER A 621 -18.04 20.70 35.52
CA SER A 621 -17.11 21.49 36.34
C SER A 621 -16.65 22.81 35.69
N GLY A 622 -16.93 22.99 34.40
CA GLY A 622 -16.47 24.12 33.60
C GLY A 622 -14.96 24.10 33.29
N ILE A 623 -14.27 23.00 33.54
CA ILE A 623 -12.82 22.89 33.30
C ILE A 623 -12.45 23.08 31.83
N TYR A 624 -13.25 22.54 30.90
CA TYR A 624 -12.98 22.67 29.47
C TYR A 624 -13.09 24.11 28.98
N ALA A 625 -14.04 24.90 29.48
CA ALA A 625 -14.11 26.33 29.18
C ALA A 625 -12.84 27.07 29.64
N LYS A 626 -12.34 26.74 30.85
CA LYS A 626 -11.09 27.33 31.41
C LYS A 626 -9.85 26.93 30.63
N VAL A 627 -9.77 25.67 30.17
CA VAL A 627 -8.66 25.16 29.36
C VAL A 627 -8.70 25.74 27.96
N ALA A 628 -9.87 25.74 27.31
CA ALA A 628 -10.01 26.13 25.92
C ALA A 628 -9.82 27.65 25.71
N SER A 629 -10.23 28.49 26.67
CA SER A 629 -10.13 29.95 26.58
C SER A 629 -8.71 30.52 26.77
N ASP A 630 -7.81 29.76 27.42
CA ASP A 630 -6.46 30.23 27.74
C ASP A 630 -5.40 29.43 26.93
N PRO A 631 -4.64 30.06 26.02
CA PRO A 631 -3.64 29.36 25.20
C PRO A 631 -2.56 28.61 25.98
N VAL A 632 -2.17 29.09 27.17
CA VAL A 632 -1.16 28.43 27.99
C VAL A 632 -1.73 27.15 28.60
N LYS A 633 -2.95 27.22 29.15
CA LYS A 633 -3.65 26.06 29.72
C LYS A 633 -3.99 25.04 28.65
N ARG A 634 -4.47 25.51 27.49
CA ARG A 634 -4.74 24.69 26.31
C ARG A 634 -3.51 23.92 25.86
N SER A 635 -2.36 24.59 25.74
CA SER A 635 -1.10 23.94 25.37
C SER A 635 -0.65 22.88 26.38
N LYS A 636 -0.79 23.15 27.69
CA LYS A 636 -0.49 22.17 28.75
C LYS A 636 -1.38 20.94 28.65
N PHE A 637 -2.70 21.15 28.52
CA PHE A 637 -3.65 20.05 28.35
C PHE A 637 -3.34 19.23 27.09
N VAL A 638 -3.19 19.87 25.94
CA VAL A 638 -2.92 19.19 24.66
C VAL A 638 -1.65 18.33 24.73
N LYS A 639 -0.55 18.87 25.28
CA LYS A 639 0.71 18.13 25.40
C LYS A 639 0.58 16.94 26.33
N SER A 640 -0.01 17.14 27.51
CA SER A 640 -0.16 16.08 28.51
C SER A 640 -1.19 15.02 28.09
N ALA A 641 -2.27 15.40 27.39
CA ALA A 641 -3.26 14.47 26.85
C ALA A 641 -2.65 13.53 25.81
N TRP A 642 -1.86 14.07 24.87
CA TRP A 642 -1.12 13.24 23.93
C TRP A 642 -0.05 12.40 24.60
N ALA A 643 0.66 12.93 25.61
CA ALA A 643 1.62 12.13 26.38
C ALA A 643 0.94 10.92 27.04
N LEU A 644 -0.21 11.13 27.70
CA LEU A 644 -0.98 10.08 28.36
C LEU A 644 -1.54 9.04 27.36
N ALA A 645 -2.10 9.49 26.24
CA ALA A 645 -2.59 8.61 25.19
C ALA A 645 -1.45 7.79 24.57
N ASN A 646 -0.31 8.41 24.28
CA ASN A 646 0.84 7.76 23.67
C ASN A 646 1.51 6.75 24.62
N SER A 647 1.70 7.09 25.89
CA SER A 647 2.31 6.20 26.88
C SER A 647 1.48 4.94 27.12
N ASN A 648 0.16 5.02 26.89
CA ASN A 648 -0.77 3.90 27.03
C ASN A 648 -1.15 3.28 25.68
N GLY A 649 -0.46 3.60 24.59
CA GLY A 649 -0.58 2.90 23.30
C GLY A 649 -1.85 3.21 22.49
N PHE A 650 -2.61 4.24 22.84
CA PHE A 650 -3.82 4.63 22.12
C PHE A 650 -3.51 5.16 20.71
N ASP A 651 -4.43 4.91 19.78
CA ASP A 651 -4.36 5.28 18.36
C ASP A 651 -4.97 6.67 18.09
N GLY A 652 -5.56 7.31 19.11
CA GLY A 652 -6.15 8.62 19.02
C GLY A 652 -6.68 9.17 20.35
N ILE A 653 -7.20 10.39 20.29
CA ILE A 653 -7.92 11.07 21.36
C ILE A 653 -9.35 11.32 20.90
N ASP A 654 -10.28 11.17 21.82
CA ASP A 654 -11.68 11.56 21.66
C ASP A 654 -12.00 12.68 22.67
N LEU A 655 -12.52 13.80 22.20
CA LEU A 655 -12.91 14.93 23.06
C LEU A 655 -14.43 14.93 23.28
N ASP A 656 -14.84 14.74 24.53
CA ASP A 656 -16.24 14.70 24.93
C ASP A 656 -16.56 15.86 25.87
N TRP A 657 -16.51 17.09 25.35
CA TRP A 657 -16.90 18.29 26.10
C TRP A 657 -18.38 18.55 25.92
N GLU A 658 -19.13 18.38 27.02
CA GLU A 658 -20.59 18.51 27.09
C GLU A 658 -21.06 19.76 27.87
N TYR A 659 -21.32 20.91 27.25
CA TYR A 659 -21.07 21.28 25.85
C TYR A 659 -20.41 22.67 25.78
N PRO A 660 -19.64 22.98 24.73
CA PRO A 660 -19.27 24.37 24.46
C PRO A 660 -20.54 25.20 24.26
N ASP A 661 -20.61 26.37 24.89
CA ASP A 661 -21.68 27.33 24.72
C ASP A 661 -21.31 28.42 23.69
N ALA A 662 -22.18 29.42 23.52
CA ALA A 662 -21.93 30.52 22.60
C ALA A 662 -20.63 31.28 22.90
N ALA A 663 -20.27 31.44 24.18
CA ALA A 663 -19.05 32.12 24.59
C ALA A 663 -17.78 31.28 24.27
N ASN A 664 -17.91 29.96 24.23
CA ASN A 664 -16.82 29.04 24.00
C ASN A 664 -16.72 28.46 22.59
N LYS A 665 -17.62 28.85 21.68
CA LYS A 665 -17.64 28.40 20.28
C LYS A 665 -16.29 28.52 19.57
N ALA A 666 -15.62 29.66 19.68
CA ALA A 666 -14.29 29.87 19.08
C ALA A 666 -13.16 29.15 19.86
N ASN A 667 -13.34 28.98 21.17
CA ASN A 667 -12.38 28.29 22.02
C ASN A 667 -12.36 26.79 21.71
N PHE A 668 -13.53 26.19 21.44
CA PHE A 668 -13.65 24.81 20.97
C PHE A 668 -12.86 24.58 19.68
N VAL A 669 -13.01 25.46 18.69
CA VAL A 669 -12.23 25.40 17.42
C VAL A 669 -10.72 25.44 17.70
N SER A 670 -10.29 26.33 18.60
CA SER A 670 -8.88 26.48 18.95
C SER A 670 -8.33 25.23 19.64
N LEU A 671 -9.10 24.62 20.54
CA LEU A 671 -8.76 23.38 21.22
C LEU A 671 -8.63 22.21 20.24
N ILE A 672 -9.63 21.99 19.38
CA ILE A 672 -9.60 20.93 18.37
C ILE A 672 -8.40 21.10 17.42
N LYS A 673 -8.14 22.35 16.97
CA LYS A 673 -7.00 22.66 16.10
C LYS A 673 -5.66 22.32 16.76
N GLU A 674 -5.48 22.68 18.03
CA GLU A 674 -4.24 22.40 18.75
C GLU A 674 -4.08 20.90 19.05
N LEU A 675 -5.15 20.21 19.46
CA LEU A 675 -5.17 18.76 19.61
C LEU A 675 -4.74 18.08 18.30
N LYS A 676 -5.31 18.46 17.15
CA LYS A 676 -4.93 17.87 15.85
C LYS A 676 -3.50 18.17 15.47
N SER A 677 -3.00 19.38 15.76
CA SER A 677 -1.62 19.77 15.42
C SER A 677 -0.55 18.93 16.11
N GLN A 678 -0.86 18.39 17.30
CA GLN A 678 0.05 17.55 18.08
C GLN A 678 -0.25 16.05 17.98
N SER A 679 -1.16 15.62 17.09
CA SER A 679 -1.57 14.22 17.01
C SER A 679 -0.49 13.28 16.44
N GLY A 680 0.52 13.82 15.75
CA GLY A 680 1.51 12.99 15.07
C GLY A 680 0.91 12.06 14.01
N GLY A 681 -0.23 12.44 13.41
CA GLY A 681 -0.96 11.63 12.43
C GLY A 681 -1.98 10.66 13.04
N LYS A 682 -2.14 10.63 14.37
CA LYS A 682 -3.17 9.86 15.07
C LYS A 682 -4.57 10.46 14.92
N LEU A 683 -5.57 9.65 15.26
CA LEU A 683 -6.99 10.00 15.18
C LEU A 683 -7.36 11.06 16.23
N LEU A 684 -8.18 12.02 15.84
CA LEU A 684 -8.88 12.95 16.72
C LEU A 684 -10.37 12.89 16.41
N THR A 685 -11.16 12.47 17.39
CA THR A 685 -12.61 12.49 17.33
C THR A 685 -13.19 13.42 18.38
N ALA A 686 -14.47 13.74 18.25
CA ALA A 686 -15.20 14.44 19.30
C ALA A 686 -16.64 13.93 19.38
N ALA A 687 -17.09 13.67 20.61
CA ALA A 687 -18.49 13.47 20.93
C ALA A 687 -19.20 14.82 20.97
N VAL A 688 -20.35 14.90 20.29
CA VAL A 688 -21.04 16.16 20.05
C VAL A 688 -22.55 16.02 20.22
N SER A 689 -23.20 17.12 20.61
CA SER A 689 -24.63 17.16 20.84
C SER A 689 -25.47 16.85 19.59
N ALA A 690 -26.63 16.21 19.80
CA ALA A 690 -27.68 16.06 18.78
C ALA A 690 -28.73 17.19 18.80
N GLY A 691 -28.74 18.03 19.84
CA GLY A 691 -29.73 19.09 20.03
C GLY A 691 -29.45 20.32 19.15
N ALA A 692 -30.42 20.71 18.31
CA ALA A 692 -30.26 21.82 17.37
C ALA A 692 -29.81 23.14 18.05
N ALA A 693 -30.37 23.47 19.23
CA ALA A 693 -30.01 24.65 19.99
C ALA A 693 -28.53 24.64 20.42
N THR A 694 -28.06 23.53 20.98
CA THR A 694 -26.68 23.32 21.40
C THR A 694 -25.72 23.34 20.21
N ILE A 695 -26.08 22.67 19.10
CA ILE A 695 -25.30 22.68 17.85
C ILE A 695 -25.10 24.13 17.37
N ASN A 696 -26.18 24.91 17.32
CA ASN A 696 -26.16 26.30 16.85
C ASN A 696 -25.30 27.21 17.75
N ALA A 697 -25.44 27.06 19.07
CA ALA A 697 -24.73 27.88 20.05
C ALA A 697 -23.24 27.53 20.12
N GLY A 698 -22.89 26.25 20.25
CA GLY A 698 -21.57 25.81 20.66
C GLY A 698 -20.56 25.52 19.55
N TYR A 699 -21.02 25.29 18.31
CA TYR A 699 -20.16 24.67 17.29
C TYR A 699 -20.05 25.50 16.02
N ASP A 700 -18.82 25.88 15.67
CA ASP A 700 -18.49 26.49 14.37
C ASP A 700 -17.95 25.43 13.41
N VAL A 701 -18.87 24.63 12.89
CA VAL A 701 -18.57 23.40 12.13
C VAL A 701 -17.57 23.62 10.98
N PRO A 702 -17.73 24.62 10.09
CA PRO A 702 -16.78 24.84 9.00
C PRO A 702 -15.36 25.15 9.47
N SER A 703 -15.20 25.75 10.65
CA SER A 703 -13.90 26.16 11.17
C SER A 703 -13.10 24.99 11.76
N PHE A 704 -13.77 23.93 12.24
CA PHE A 704 -13.08 22.78 12.83
C PHE A 704 -13.19 21.46 12.06
N GLU A 705 -14.06 21.34 11.05
CA GLU A 705 -14.30 20.05 10.35
C GLU A 705 -13.01 19.39 9.84
N LYS A 706 -12.08 20.19 9.30
CA LYS A 706 -10.81 19.70 8.74
C LYS A 706 -9.84 19.14 9.78
N TYR A 707 -10.07 19.43 11.05
CA TYR A 707 -9.20 19.03 12.16
C TYR A 707 -9.69 17.77 12.88
N VAL A 708 -10.93 17.33 12.65
CA VAL A 708 -11.48 16.09 13.19
C VAL A 708 -11.55 15.01 12.13
N ASP A 709 -11.29 13.76 12.53
CA ASP A 709 -11.43 12.59 11.66
C ASP A 709 -12.88 12.13 11.63
N TYR A 710 -13.51 12.03 12.81
CA TYR A 710 -14.93 11.66 12.96
C TYR A 710 -15.59 12.46 14.09
N LEU A 711 -16.90 12.69 13.97
CA LEU A 711 -17.77 13.13 15.05
C LEU A 711 -18.68 11.99 15.48
N THR A 712 -18.71 11.71 16.77
CA THR A 712 -19.66 10.82 17.43
C THR A 712 -20.87 11.65 17.87
N VAL A 713 -21.90 11.73 17.02
CA VAL A 713 -23.12 12.49 17.32
C VAL A 713 -23.96 11.73 18.33
N MET A 714 -24.10 12.27 19.54
CA MET A 714 -24.87 11.68 20.63
C MET A 714 -26.38 11.78 20.37
N SER A 715 -26.85 11.05 19.36
CA SER A 715 -28.24 11.01 18.87
C SER A 715 -29.14 10.10 19.70
N TYR A 716 -29.05 10.30 21.00
CA TYR A 716 -29.81 9.72 22.11
C TYR A 716 -30.01 10.81 23.16
N ASP A 717 -30.70 10.52 24.26
CA ASP A 717 -31.04 11.52 25.28
C ASP A 717 -31.83 12.73 24.76
N PHE A 718 -32.69 12.52 23.77
CA PHE A 718 -33.64 13.55 23.33
C PHE A 718 -34.71 13.85 24.38
N HIS A 719 -35.08 12.83 25.17
CA HIS A 719 -36.18 12.89 26.12
C HIS A 719 -35.87 12.19 27.43
N PHE A 720 -36.26 12.81 28.55
CA PHE A 720 -35.97 12.34 29.90
C PHE A 720 -37.24 12.02 30.70
N GLY A 721 -37.15 11.07 31.64
CA GLY A 721 -38.24 10.65 32.52
C GLY A 721 -38.90 11.77 33.35
N SER A 722 -38.24 12.93 33.46
CA SER A 722 -38.77 14.13 34.10
C SER A 722 -39.81 14.89 33.25
N GLU A 723 -39.88 14.61 31.95
CA GLU A 723 -40.85 15.26 31.05
C GLU A 723 -42.28 14.74 31.30
N PRO A 724 -43.31 15.59 31.14
CA PRO A 724 -44.70 15.20 31.43
C PRO A 724 -45.29 14.22 30.42
N LYS A 725 -44.62 14.01 29.27
CA LYS A 725 -45.08 13.13 28.19
C LYS A 725 -44.03 12.07 27.91
N ILE A 726 -44.50 10.84 27.69
CA ILE A 726 -43.67 9.71 27.30
C ILE A 726 -43.13 9.93 25.89
N ALA A 727 -41.83 9.74 25.73
CA ALA A 727 -41.15 9.81 24.45
C ALA A 727 -39.99 8.80 24.36
N HIS A 728 -39.41 8.63 23.18
CA HIS A 728 -38.33 7.67 22.97
C HIS A 728 -36.98 8.36 23.11
N GLN A 729 -36.04 7.82 23.91
CA GLN A 729 -34.76 8.49 24.20
C GLN A 729 -33.90 8.71 22.95
N GLY A 730 -33.96 7.79 21.98
CA GLY A 730 -33.27 7.87 20.70
C GLY A 730 -34.23 7.68 19.53
N ALA A 731 -35.30 8.47 19.44
CA ALA A 731 -36.33 8.29 18.41
C ALA A 731 -35.73 8.35 16.99
N TYR A 732 -36.14 7.43 16.10
CA TYR A 732 -35.62 7.36 14.73
C TYR A 732 -35.72 8.69 13.97
N SER A 733 -36.85 9.39 14.06
CA SER A 733 -37.06 10.66 13.37
C SER A 733 -36.11 11.75 13.87
N GLU A 734 -35.93 11.87 15.18
CA GLU A 734 -35.05 12.86 15.82
C GLU A 734 -33.57 12.56 15.55
N THR A 735 -33.18 11.28 15.61
CA THR A 735 -31.84 10.83 15.24
C THR A 735 -31.48 11.26 13.81
N ILE A 736 -32.40 11.08 12.85
CA ILE A 736 -32.18 11.51 11.46
C ILE A 736 -32.05 13.03 11.34
N VAL A 737 -32.92 13.77 12.04
CA VAL A 737 -32.87 15.24 12.05
C VAL A 737 -31.52 15.72 12.57
N ALA A 738 -31.04 15.18 13.69
CA ALA A 738 -29.75 15.54 14.27
C ALA A 738 -28.58 15.29 13.29
N MET A 739 -28.52 14.11 12.67
CA MET A 739 -27.49 13.78 11.68
C MET A 739 -27.51 14.73 10.48
N ASN A 740 -28.71 15.09 10.01
CA ASN A 740 -28.87 16.01 8.89
C ASN A 740 -28.52 17.45 9.26
N ILE A 741 -28.78 17.91 10.49
CA ILE A 741 -28.38 19.24 10.97
C ILE A 741 -26.85 19.38 10.92
N TRP A 742 -26.12 18.38 11.42
CA TRP A 742 -24.65 18.38 11.36
C TRP A 742 -24.13 18.46 9.93
N ASN A 743 -24.73 17.70 9.01
CA ASN A 743 -24.39 17.76 7.60
C ASN A 743 -24.73 19.13 6.96
N GLN A 744 -25.89 19.70 7.26
CA GLN A 744 -26.30 21.03 6.79
C GLN A 744 -25.40 22.15 7.32
N LYS A 745 -24.81 21.97 8.50
CA LYS A 745 -23.82 22.88 9.09
C LYS A 745 -22.43 22.78 8.45
N GLY A 746 -22.21 21.82 7.56
CA GLY A 746 -20.96 21.68 6.79
C GLY A 746 -20.07 20.52 7.23
N MET A 747 -20.52 19.64 8.14
CA MET A 747 -19.77 18.42 8.46
C MET A 747 -20.03 17.35 7.39
N PRO A 748 -19.00 16.80 6.72
CA PRO A 748 -19.21 15.74 5.74
C PRO A 748 -19.86 14.49 6.34
N LYS A 749 -20.86 13.90 5.64
CA LYS A 749 -21.55 12.67 6.08
C LYS A 749 -20.59 11.52 6.41
N ASN A 750 -19.52 11.38 5.62
CA ASN A 750 -18.49 10.37 5.80
C ASN A 750 -17.56 10.61 7.02
N LYS A 751 -17.79 11.66 7.81
CA LYS A 751 -17.18 11.91 9.12
C LYS A 751 -18.18 11.80 10.28
N LEU A 752 -19.47 11.58 10.02
CA LEU A 752 -20.52 11.57 11.04
C LEU A 752 -20.86 10.12 11.42
N LEU A 753 -20.70 9.80 12.70
CA LEU A 753 -21.09 8.54 13.32
C LEU A 753 -22.38 8.76 14.12
N MET A 754 -23.41 7.96 13.82
CA MET A 754 -24.70 8.02 14.52
C MET A 754 -24.61 7.31 15.87
N GLY A 755 -25.02 7.97 16.95
CA GLY A 755 -25.08 7.39 18.28
C GLY A 755 -26.31 6.52 18.49
N ILE A 756 -26.10 5.34 19.08
CA ILE A 756 -27.16 4.42 19.52
C ILE A 756 -26.96 4.18 21.03
N GLY A 757 -28.01 4.36 21.82
CA GLY A 757 -27.97 4.13 23.26
C GLY A 757 -28.29 2.67 23.59
N ALA A 758 -27.38 1.94 24.23
CA ALA A 758 -27.63 0.60 24.77
C ALA A 758 -28.38 0.64 26.11
N TYR A 759 -29.29 1.59 26.26
CA TYR A 759 -30.07 1.89 27.45
C TYR A 759 -31.41 2.51 27.03
N GLY A 760 -32.31 2.64 28.00
CA GLY A 760 -33.59 3.33 27.82
C GLY A 760 -33.80 4.42 28.86
N ARG A 761 -34.68 5.37 28.52
CA ARG A 761 -35.23 6.31 29.49
C ARG A 761 -36.71 6.04 29.73
N GLY A 762 -37.14 6.18 30.99
CA GLY A 762 -38.44 5.68 31.42
C GLY A 762 -39.23 6.58 32.33
N TRP A 763 -40.55 6.40 32.27
CA TRP A 763 -41.57 7.08 33.08
C TRP A 763 -42.41 6.09 33.86
N ASN A 764 -42.88 6.49 35.04
CA ASN A 764 -44.03 5.84 35.65
C ASN A 764 -45.28 6.22 34.87
N ALA A 765 -46.03 5.26 34.35
CA ALA A 765 -47.15 5.54 33.46
C ALA A 765 -48.21 4.44 33.49
N GLN A 766 -49.48 4.81 33.48
CA GLN A 766 -50.60 3.85 33.41
C GLN A 766 -50.79 3.24 32.02
N THR A 767 -50.35 3.95 30.98
CA THR A 767 -50.44 3.57 29.57
C THR A 767 -49.09 3.83 28.91
N CYS A 768 -48.51 2.80 28.31
CA CYS A 768 -47.24 2.94 27.60
C CYS A 768 -47.47 3.24 26.11
N ALA A 769 -47.49 4.52 25.75
CA ALA A 769 -47.64 4.98 24.37
C ALA A 769 -46.94 6.32 24.17
N LEU A 770 -46.44 6.55 22.95
CA LEU A 770 -45.81 7.81 22.57
C LEU A 770 -46.78 8.99 22.79
N GLY A 771 -46.34 10.02 23.52
CA GLY A 771 -47.12 11.22 23.82
C GLY A 771 -48.14 11.08 24.96
N ALA A 772 -48.29 9.88 25.55
CA ALA A 772 -49.13 9.68 26.73
C ALA A 772 -48.53 10.36 27.97
N ALA A 773 -49.35 10.56 29.00
CA ALA A 773 -48.93 11.21 30.24
C ALA A 773 -47.95 10.32 31.03
N GLY A 774 -46.78 10.88 31.36
CA GLY A 774 -45.82 10.31 32.30
C GLY A 774 -45.97 10.94 33.68
N ASN A 775 -45.72 10.18 34.73
CA ASN A 775 -45.78 10.61 36.13
C ASN A 775 -44.39 10.51 36.78
N GLY A 776 -43.44 11.26 36.21
CA GLY A 776 -42.05 11.27 36.65
C GLY A 776 -41.25 10.05 36.21
N ALA A 777 -39.96 10.11 36.50
CA ALA A 777 -38.98 9.11 36.10
C ALA A 777 -39.20 7.78 36.83
N ILE A 778 -38.90 6.66 36.15
CA ILE A 778 -38.82 5.36 36.82
C ILE A 778 -37.76 5.39 37.92
N ALA A 779 -37.92 4.62 38.98
CA ALA A 779 -36.90 4.51 40.02
C ALA A 779 -35.59 3.97 39.46
N ALA A 780 -34.47 4.32 40.10
CA ALA A 780 -33.15 3.79 39.80
C ALA A 780 -33.12 2.25 39.81
N GLN A 781 -32.47 1.67 38.80
CA GLN A 781 -32.30 0.23 38.68
C GLN A 781 -31.07 -0.27 39.47
N ALA A 782 -31.02 -1.58 39.72
CA ALA A 782 -30.03 -2.18 40.61
C ALA A 782 -28.57 -1.95 40.17
N ILE A 783 -28.33 -1.88 38.85
CA ILE A 783 -26.99 -1.73 38.29
C ILE A 783 -26.72 -0.29 37.83
N THR A 784 -27.62 0.34 37.08
CA THR A 784 -27.40 1.74 36.63
C THR A 784 -27.46 2.75 37.77
N LYS A 785 -28.29 2.50 38.78
CA LYS A 785 -28.45 3.35 39.98
C LYS A 785 -28.78 4.82 39.69
N GLU A 786 -29.46 5.08 38.57
CA GLU A 786 -29.92 6.42 38.16
C GLU A 786 -31.42 6.39 37.86
N ASP A 787 -32.16 7.34 38.42
CA ASP A 787 -33.59 7.49 38.17
C ASP A 787 -33.85 7.80 36.68
N GLY A 788 -34.86 7.15 36.12
CA GLY A 788 -35.26 7.35 34.73
C GLY A 788 -34.34 6.67 33.72
N TYR A 789 -33.37 5.87 34.14
CA TYR A 789 -32.33 5.31 33.28
C TYR A 789 -32.11 3.80 33.55
N ALA A 790 -32.20 2.99 32.51
CA ALA A 790 -32.05 1.54 32.63
C ALA A 790 -31.17 0.98 31.50
N ALA A 791 -30.18 0.16 31.85
CA ALA A 791 -29.35 -0.53 30.85
C ALA A 791 -30.20 -1.52 30.04
N TYR A 792 -29.83 -1.82 28.80
CA TYR A 792 -30.59 -2.76 27.97
C TYR A 792 -30.77 -4.12 28.65
N PHE A 793 -29.73 -4.65 29.32
CA PHE A 793 -29.86 -5.90 30.07
C PHE A 793 -30.82 -5.80 31.27
N GLU A 794 -31.00 -4.63 31.89
CA GLU A 794 -31.99 -4.45 32.95
C GLU A 794 -33.40 -4.43 32.36
N ILE A 795 -33.59 -3.70 31.26
CA ILE A 795 -34.86 -3.66 30.51
C ILE A 795 -35.27 -5.08 30.09
N ALA A 796 -34.34 -5.87 29.57
CA ALA A 796 -34.58 -7.27 29.20
C ALA A 796 -35.00 -8.14 30.40
N ASN A 797 -34.49 -7.85 31.60
CA ASN A 797 -34.76 -8.59 32.83
C ASN A 797 -36.03 -8.13 33.58
N MET A 798 -36.56 -6.93 33.30
CA MET A 798 -37.73 -6.40 34.00
C MET A 798 -39.00 -7.23 33.77
N GLY A 799 -39.09 -7.96 32.66
CA GLY A 799 -40.29 -8.69 32.25
C GLY A 799 -41.43 -7.73 31.88
N GLY A 800 -42.03 -7.91 30.72
CA GLY A 800 -43.07 -7.00 30.25
C GLY A 800 -43.39 -7.19 28.78
N LYS A 801 -44.25 -6.30 28.27
CA LYS A 801 -44.65 -6.28 26.86
C LYS A 801 -43.82 -5.24 26.12
N THR A 802 -43.08 -5.68 25.11
CA THR A 802 -42.43 -4.76 24.17
C THR A 802 -43.45 -4.28 23.15
N ILE A 803 -43.55 -2.97 22.99
CA ILE A 803 -44.40 -2.26 22.03
C ILE A 803 -43.49 -1.64 20.99
N SER A 804 -43.52 -2.17 19.77
CA SER A 804 -42.76 -1.61 18.65
C SER A 804 -43.52 -0.44 18.03
N THR A 805 -42.83 0.67 17.81
CA THR A 805 -43.36 1.86 17.13
C THR A 805 -42.44 2.26 15.97
N PRO A 806 -42.88 3.16 15.07
CA PRO A 806 -42.01 3.70 14.03
C PRO A 806 -40.78 4.45 14.57
N GLU A 807 -40.85 4.97 15.80
CA GLU A 807 -39.77 5.72 16.44
C GLU A 807 -38.76 4.84 17.18
N GLY A 808 -39.19 3.67 17.65
CA GLY A 808 -38.39 2.75 18.44
C GLY A 808 -39.25 1.83 19.31
N ALA A 809 -38.62 1.04 20.18
CA ALA A 809 -39.32 0.12 21.07
C ALA A 809 -39.64 0.78 22.41
N PHE A 810 -40.77 0.39 23.00
CA PHE A 810 -41.12 0.73 24.37
C PHE A 810 -41.35 -0.54 25.17
N LEU A 811 -40.88 -0.58 26.42
CA LEU A 811 -41.21 -1.63 27.37
C LEU A 811 -42.34 -1.14 28.26
N GLU A 812 -43.48 -1.83 28.21
CA GLU A 812 -44.55 -1.72 29.20
C GLU A 812 -44.37 -2.82 30.25
N ALA A 813 -44.05 -2.43 31.48
CA ALA A 813 -43.79 -3.37 32.58
C ALA A 813 -44.40 -2.88 33.90
N THR A 814 -44.39 -3.74 34.91
CA THR A 814 -44.70 -3.36 36.30
C THR A 814 -43.49 -3.64 37.16
N VAL A 815 -42.84 -2.59 37.65
CA VAL A 815 -41.63 -2.66 38.48
C VAL A 815 -41.98 -2.13 39.86
N ASN A 816 -41.72 -2.93 40.90
CA ASN A 816 -42.03 -2.58 42.30
C ASN A 816 -43.49 -2.12 42.52
N GLY A 817 -44.45 -2.76 41.83
CA GLY A 817 -45.88 -2.43 41.93
C GLY A 817 -46.31 -1.16 41.17
N GLN A 818 -45.39 -0.48 40.47
CA GLN A 818 -45.68 0.67 39.62
C GLN A 818 -45.61 0.28 38.15
N LYS A 819 -46.59 0.70 37.35
CA LYS A 819 -46.52 0.56 35.91
C LYS A 819 -45.51 1.55 35.34
N VAL A 820 -44.66 1.06 34.45
CA VAL A 820 -43.59 1.82 33.84
C VAL A 820 -43.63 1.70 32.31
N CYS A 821 -43.15 2.75 31.65
CA CYS A 821 -42.95 2.78 30.22
C CYS A 821 -41.53 3.26 29.91
N ILE A 822 -40.73 2.45 29.24
CA ILE A 822 -39.31 2.74 28.96
C ILE A 822 -39.09 2.73 27.45
N GLY A 823 -38.64 3.85 26.87
CA GLY A 823 -38.26 3.92 25.45
C GLY A 823 -36.80 3.50 25.26
N PHE A 824 -36.53 2.54 24.39
CA PHE A 824 -35.20 1.94 24.18
C PHE A 824 -34.99 1.43 22.75
N ASP A 825 -33.72 1.33 22.33
CA ASP A 825 -33.34 0.72 21.06
C ASP A 825 -33.38 -0.81 21.13
N ASP A 826 -34.03 -1.42 20.14
CA ASP A 826 -34.11 -2.86 19.89
C ASP A 826 -33.49 -3.22 18.54
N ARG A 827 -33.48 -4.51 18.19
CA ARG A 827 -32.94 -4.98 16.90
C ARG A 827 -33.59 -4.29 15.69
N ASN A 828 -34.90 -4.03 15.74
CA ASN A 828 -35.64 -3.45 14.61
C ASN A 828 -35.30 -1.98 14.39
N SER A 829 -35.30 -1.19 15.47
CA SER A 829 -34.92 0.22 15.43
C SER A 829 -33.45 0.40 15.03
N ILE A 830 -32.54 -0.46 15.51
CA ILE A 830 -31.15 -0.49 15.07
C ILE A 830 -31.03 -0.80 13.57
N PHE A 831 -31.75 -1.78 13.04
CA PHE A 831 -31.73 -2.06 11.60
C PHE A 831 -32.26 -0.89 10.78
N LYS A 832 -33.30 -0.19 11.27
CA LYS A 832 -33.81 1.01 10.62
C LYS A 832 -32.77 2.14 10.59
N LYS A 833 -32.08 2.37 11.71
CA LYS A 833 -31.01 3.37 11.86
C LYS A 833 -29.79 3.04 10.98
N THR A 834 -29.32 1.79 11.01
CA THR A 834 -28.18 1.33 10.20
C THR A 834 -28.50 1.31 8.70
N ASP A 835 -29.73 1.00 8.30
CA ASP A 835 -30.17 1.15 6.92
C ASP A 835 -30.14 2.61 6.45
N PHE A 836 -30.58 3.55 7.30
CA PHE A 836 -30.44 4.98 7.02
C PHE A 836 -28.97 5.40 6.86
N ILE A 837 -28.07 4.93 7.74
CA ILE A 837 -26.62 5.19 7.66
C ILE A 837 -26.08 4.77 6.29
N LYS A 838 -26.37 3.52 5.88
CA LYS A 838 -25.92 2.95 4.60
C LYS A 838 -26.48 3.72 3.41
N LYS A 839 -27.80 3.94 3.38
CA LYS A 839 -28.49 4.62 2.26
C LYS A 839 -28.03 6.07 2.06
N ASN A 840 -27.55 6.72 3.11
CA ASN A 840 -27.18 8.13 3.07
C ASN A 840 -25.67 8.40 3.07
N GLY A 841 -24.83 7.36 3.12
CA GLY A 841 -23.37 7.48 3.07
C GLY A 841 -22.75 8.09 4.32
N PHE A 842 -23.33 7.83 5.49
CA PHE A 842 -22.73 8.21 6.79
C PHE A 842 -21.55 7.30 7.13
N ALA A 843 -20.66 7.75 8.03
CA ALA A 843 -19.42 7.05 8.34
C ALA A 843 -19.62 5.70 9.08
N GLY A 844 -20.76 5.54 9.75
CA GLY A 844 -21.06 4.39 10.59
C GLY A 844 -21.90 4.76 11.82
N ALA A 845 -21.85 3.91 12.83
CA ALA A 845 -22.51 4.10 14.12
C ALA A 845 -21.53 3.97 15.28
N PHE A 846 -21.89 4.52 16.44
CA PHE A 846 -21.23 4.22 17.70
C PHE A 846 -22.26 3.98 18.81
N THR A 847 -21.84 3.26 19.85
CA THR A 847 -22.72 2.88 20.95
C THR A 847 -22.25 3.42 22.28
N TRP A 848 -23.19 4.02 23.03
CA TRP A 848 -23.07 4.28 24.46
C TRP A 848 -24.01 3.30 25.21
N THR A 849 -23.52 2.22 25.81
CA THR A 849 -22.14 1.71 25.90
C THR A 849 -22.11 0.20 25.67
N ILE A 850 -20.91 -0.37 25.45
CA ILE A 850 -20.76 -1.82 25.27
C ILE A 850 -21.15 -2.62 26.52
N ASP A 851 -20.93 -2.03 27.68
CA ASP A 851 -21.16 -2.65 28.97
C ASP A 851 -22.63 -2.66 29.41
N PHE A 852 -23.55 -2.05 28.64
CA PHE A 852 -25.00 -2.08 28.90
C PHE A 852 -25.81 -3.05 28.03
N ASP A 853 -25.20 -3.67 27.02
CA ASP A 853 -25.90 -4.57 26.07
C ASP A 853 -26.29 -5.92 26.68
N GLY A 854 -25.48 -6.44 27.62
CA GLY A 854 -25.74 -7.70 28.28
C GLY A 854 -25.22 -8.96 27.55
N PRO A 855 -25.61 -10.16 28.04
CA PRO A 855 -25.08 -11.42 27.52
C PRO A 855 -25.36 -11.61 26.02
N GLY A 856 -24.33 -11.98 25.26
CA GLY A 856 -24.44 -12.22 23.82
C GLY A 856 -24.48 -10.96 22.95
N PHE A 857 -24.37 -9.77 23.53
CA PHE A 857 -24.29 -8.48 22.82
C PHE A 857 -25.35 -8.28 21.71
N PRO A 858 -26.65 -8.46 22.01
CA PRO A 858 -27.71 -8.44 21.00
C PRO A 858 -27.80 -7.13 20.22
N LEU A 859 -27.63 -5.97 20.87
CA LEU A 859 -27.68 -4.68 20.19
C LEU A 859 -26.42 -4.44 19.35
N HIS A 860 -25.23 -4.73 19.87
CA HIS A 860 -23.99 -4.54 19.11
C HIS A 860 -23.89 -5.52 17.93
N ASN A 861 -24.40 -6.74 18.08
CA ASN A 861 -24.52 -7.66 16.95
C ASN A 861 -25.54 -7.15 15.92
N ALA A 862 -26.67 -6.58 16.35
CA ALA A 862 -27.60 -5.94 15.43
C ALA A 862 -26.97 -4.75 14.68
N ILE A 863 -26.12 -3.96 15.34
CA ILE A 863 -25.39 -2.86 14.69
C ILE A 863 -24.38 -3.43 13.68
N LYS A 864 -23.59 -4.42 14.08
CA LYS A 864 -22.62 -5.11 13.22
C LYS A 864 -23.30 -5.72 11.98
N ASP A 865 -24.37 -6.47 12.17
CA ASP A 865 -25.19 -7.06 11.11
C ASP A 865 -25.77 -5.97 10.21
N GLY A 866 -26.30 -4.89 10.81
CA GLY A 866 -26.92 -3.77 10.11
C GLY A 866 -25.95 -2.97 9.24
N LEU A 867 -24.71 -2.80 9.69
CA LEU A 867 -23.65 -2.09 8.96
C LEU A 867 -22.94 -2.98 7.92
N SER A 868 -23.09 -4.31 8.01
CA SER A 868 -22.46 -5.25 7.08
C SER A 868 -22.88 -4.99 5.62
N GLY A 869 -21.90 -5.12 4.70
CA GLY A 869 -22.07 -4.82 3.28
C GLY A 869 -22.19 -3.34 2.91
N GLY A 870 -22.18 -2.43 3.89
CA GLY A 870 -22.13 -0.98 3.67
C GLY A 870 -20.70 -0.46 3.52
N SER A 871 -20.54 0.63 2.78
CA SER A 871 -19.23 1.23 2.55
C SER A 871 -19.31 2.75 2.45
N VAL A 872 -18.25 3.44 2.89
CA VAL A 872 -18.22 4.91 2.90
C VAL A 872 -17.93 5.43 1.49
N ALA A 873 -18.80 6.30 0.96
CA ALA A 873 -18.56 6.96 -0.32
C ALA A 873 -17.25 7.79 -0.27
N PRO A 874 -16.35 7.68 -1.25
CA PRO A 874 -15.12 8.47 -1.26
C PRO A 874 -15.45 9.96 -1.33
N VAL A 875 -14.81 10.74 -0.46
CA VAL A 875 -14.94 12.20 -0.43
C VAL A 875 -14.39 12.78 -1.73
N PRO A 876 -15.14 13.61 -2.48
CA PRO A 876 -14.55 14.55 -3.41
C PRO A 876 -13.76 15.56 -2.57
N VAL A 877 -12.44 15.43 -2.55
CA VAL A 877 -11.58 16.42 -1.89
C VAL A 877 -11.83 17.77 -2.56
N PRO A 878 -12.29 18.81 -1.84
CA PRO A 878 -12.35 20.15 -2.41
C PRO A 878 -10.92 20.54 -2.80
N ILE A 879 -10.73 20.84 -4.08
CA ILE A 879 -9.50 21.45 -4.59
C ILE A 879 -9.28 22.72 -3.75
N PRO A 880 -8.17 22.89 -3.02
CA PRO A 880 -7.87 24.15 -2.40
C PRO A 880 -7.76 25.20 -3.50
N PHE A 881 -8.73 26.10 -3.58
CA PHE A 881 -8.60 27.32 -4.35
C PHE A 881 -7.31 28.01 -3.91
N ALA A 882 -6.51 28.40 -4.90
CA ALA A 882 -5.29 29.19 -4.73
C ALA A 882 -5.59 30.43 -3.87
N THR A 883 -5.25 30.36 -2.59
CA THR A 883 -5.23 31.54 -1.73
C THR A 883 -4.00 32.33 -2.13
N ARG A 884 -4.23 33.53 -2.67
CA ARG A 884 -3.20 34.51 -2.98
C ARG A 884 -2.33 34.72 -1.74
N VAL A 885 -1.03 34.55 -1.93
CA VAL A 885 0.02 34.87 -0.95
C VAL A 885 -0.11 36.35 -0.54
N PRO A 886 -0.19 36.69 0.76
CA PRO A 886 -0.03 38.07 1.21
C PRO A 886 1.43 38.50 1.01
N ILE A 887 1.60 39.69 0.43
CA ILE A 887 2.90 40.36 0.20
C ILE A 887 3.67 40.48 1.54
N PRO A 888 4.98 40.16 1.59
CA PRO A 888 5.77 40.32 2.80
C PRO A 888 6.02 41.81 3.10
N VAL A 889 5.67 42.25 4.31
CA VAL A 889 6.08 43.53 4.90
C VAL A 889 7.54 43.41 5.36
N PRO A 890 8.42 44.43 5.17
CA PRO A 890 9.84 44.30 5.49
C PRO A 890 10.11 44.26 7.01
N SER A 891 11.05 43.39 7.39
CA SER A 891 11.55 43.18 8.75
C SER A 891 12.08 44.44 9.43
N ALA A 892 11.63 44.69 10.66
CA ALA A 892 12.37 45.47 11.64
C ALA A 892 13.46 44.58 12.28
N THR A 893 14.67 45.12 12.31
CA THR A 893 15.94 44.52 12.72
C THR A 893 16.05 44.39 14.24
N THR A 894 16.39 43.20 14.73
CA THR A 894 17.08 43.05 16.03
C THR A 894 18.24 42.05 15.92
N LYS A 895 19.34 42.45 16.55
CA LYS A 895 20.73 42.02 16.36
C LYS A 895 20.99 40.56 16.75
N LYS A 896 21.94 39.96 16.02
CA LYS A 896 22.66 38.72 16.36
C LYS A 896 23.45 38.87 17.66
N THR A 897 23.39 37.87 18.53
CA THR A 897 24.41 37.57 19.54
C THR A 897 24.97 36.17 19.29
N ASN A 898 26.30 36.09 19.23
CA ASN A 898 27.09 34.86 19.03
C ASN A 898 27.01 33.90 20.24
N PRO A 899 27.40 32.61 20.07
CA PRO A 899 27.29 31.57 21.09
C PRO A 899 28.35 31.74 22.19
N VAL A 900 27.94 31.52 23.45
CA VAL A 900 28.85 31.47 24.61
C VAL A 900 29.42 30.05 24.77
N PRO A 901 30.73 29.88 25.07
CA PRO A 901 31.36 28.57 25.25
C PRO A 901 31.01 27.92 26.60
N ILE A 902 30.99 26.58 26.61
CA ILE A 902 30.83 25.73 27.79
C ILE A 902 32.05 25.89 28.72
N PRO A 903 31.90 26.15 30.04
CA PRO A 903 33.00 26.05 30.99
C PRO A 903 33.14 24.64 31.59
N ALA A 904 34.39 24.21 31.72
CA ALA A 904 34.85 23.03 32.45
C ALA A 904 34.70 23.19 33.98
N PRO A 905 34.78 22.10 34.79
CA PRO A 905 34.25 22.07 36.15
C PRO A 905 35.22 22.65 37.20
N ALA A 906 34.66 23.28 38.25
CA ALA A 906 35.38 23.88 39.38
C ALA A 906 34.65 23.55 40.72
N PRO A 907 35.31 23.68 41.90
CA PRO A 907 35.32 22.66 42.95
C PRO A 907 34.28 22.83 44.07
N SER A 908 34.24 21.82 44.94
CA SER A 908 33.51 21.71 46.22
C SER A 908 33.44 23.01 47.03
N GLY A 909 32.28 23.69 46.99
CA GLY A 909 31.99 24.85 47.85
C GLY A 909 30.67 25.59 47.57
N GLY A 910 29.72 24.97 46.84
CA GLY A 910 28.45 25.62 46.50
C GLY A 910 27.35 25.29 47.50
N LYS A 911 26.68 26.34 48.04
CA LYS A 911 25.44 26.21 48.82
C LYS A 911 24.42 25.36 48.06
N CYS A 912 23.82 24.39 48.73
CA CYS A 912 22.83 23.47 48.15
C CYS A 912 21.57 23.40 49.02
N THR A 913 20.50 22.83 48.48
CA THR A 913 19.23 22.66 49.19
C THR A 913 19.23 21.32 49.92
N ASP A 914 19.00 21.32 51.24
CA ASP A 914 19.03 20.10 52.07
C ASP A 914 18.12 19.01 51.51
N GLY A 915 18.65 17.78 51.46
CA GLY A 915 17.96 16.62 50.89
C GLY A 915 18.19 16.39 49.40
N THR A 916 18.79 17.35 48.67
CA THR A 916 19.18 17.12 47.27
C THR A 916 20.38 16.19 47.17
N VAL A 917 20.39 15.31 46.17
CA VAL A 917 21.45 14.35 45.90
C VAL A 917 21.98 14.54 44.47
N ARG A 918 23.26 14.27 44.25
CA ARG A 918 23.89 14.31 42.92
C ARG A 918 24.90 13.19 42.76
N ALA A 919 25.18 12.84 41.51
CA ALA A 919 26.18 11.84 41.19
C ALA A 919 27.57 12.30 41.62
N ASN A 920 28.31 11.43 42.30
CA ASN A 920 29.72 11.62 42.61
C ASN A 920 30.58 11.02 41.48
N ALA A 921 31.81 11.52 41.31
CA ALA A 921 32.75 10.97 40.33
C ALA A 921 33.05 9.48 40.56
N ASN A 922 33.00 9.01 41.82
CA ASN A 922 33.00 7.59 42.13
C ASN A 922 31.56 7.05 42.10
N LYS A 923 31.26 6.17 41.13
CA LYS A 923 29.90 5.62 40.91
C LYS A 923 29.36 4.78 42.09
N ALA A 924 30.24 4.31 42.97
CA ALA A 924 29.85 3.63 44.21
C ALA A 924 29.49 4.61 45.35
N LYS A 925 29.53 5.92 45.09
CA LYS A 925 29.22 7.00 46.03
C LYS A 925 28.27 8.01 45.40
N TYR A 926 27.60 8.80 46.23
CA TYR A 926 26.79 9.95 45.83
C TYR A 926 27.02 11.12 46.79
N ASP A 927 26.84 12.35 46.31
CA ASP A 927 26.88 13.53 47.17
C ASP A 927 25.46 13.89 47.59
N GLN A 928 25.23 14.09 48.88
CA GLN A 928 23.98 14.59 49.44
C GLN A 928 24.20 15.93 50.11
N CYS A 929 23.27 16.86 49.90
CA CYS A 929 23.28 18.13 50.58
C CYS A 929 22.72 18.01 52.00
N LEU A 930 23.52 18.37 52.99
CA LEU A 930 23.15 18.44 54.40
C LEU A 930 23.67 19.75 55.00
N TRP A 931 22.81 20.49 55.68
CA TRP A 931 23.07 21.81 56.27
C TRP A 931 23.67 22.81 55.28
N GLY A 932 23.18 22.80 54.04
CA GLY A 932 23.61 23.69 52.98
C GLY A 932 24.97 23.37 52.35
N GLY A 933 25.58 22.23 52.70
CA GLY A 933 26.86 21.76 52.17
C GLY A 933 26.77 20.34 51.59
N TRP A 934 27.58 20.05 50.56
CA TRP A 934 27.64 18.71 49.96
C TRP A 934 28.51 17.77 50.81
N GLN A 935 27.98 16.60 51.14
CA GLN A 935 28.69 15.50 51.80
C GLN A 935 28.63 14.23 50.96
N THR A 936 29.76 13.53 50.81
CA THR A 936 29.82 12.27 50.06
C THR A 936 29.43 11.07 50.92
N ARG A 937 28.53 10.24 50.40
CA ARG A 937 28.00 9.00 51.02
C ARG A 937 28.24 7.80 50.12
N ASP A 938 28.36 6.61 50.70
CA ASP A 938 28.46 5.36 49.95
C ASP A 938 27.06 4.89 49.48
N CYS A 939 26.97 4.37 48.27
CA CYS A 939 25.77 3.73 47.75
C CYS A 939 25.50 2.40 48.49
N PRO A 940 24.24 1.95 48.59
CA PRO A 940 23.92 0.62 49.08
C PRO A 940 24.72 -0.48 48.35
N PRO A 941 25.12 -1.57 49.02
CA PRO A 941 25.96 -2.60 48.43
C PRO A 941 25.39 -3.15 47.10
N GLY A 942 26.20 -3.13 46.04
CA GLY A 942 25.81 -3.60 44.71
C GLY A 942 24.93 -2.64 43.92
N THR A 943 24.89 -1.35 44.29
CA THR A 943 24.15 -0.31 43.55
C THR A 943 25.03 0.88 43.14
N ILE A 944 24.63 1.57 42.08
CA ILE A 944 25.18 2.86 41.65
C ILE A 944 24.05 3.90 41.59
N PHE A 945 24.40 5.16 41.85
CA PHE A 945 23.44 6.27 41.80
C PHE A 945 23.22 6.74 40.36
N ASP A 946 21.96 6.84 39.92
CA ASP A 946 21.59 7.33 38.59
C ASP A 946 21.07 8.78 38.66
N PRO A 947 21.81 9.77 38.12
CA PRO A 947 21.41 11.17 38.19
C PRO A 947 20.21 11.52 37.29
N VAL A 948 19.82 10.65 36.35
CA VAL A 948 18.68 10.90 35.44
C VAL A 948 17.35 10.54 36.12
N THR A 949 17.35 9.48 36.93
CA THR A 949 16.15 8.99 37.63
C THR A 949 16.14 9.36 39.12
N ASN A 950 17.23 9.94 39.62
CA ASN A 950 17.44 10.31 41.02
C ASN A 950 17.29 9.13 42.00
N ASN A 951 17.68 7.92 41.57
CA ASN A 951 17.49 6.66 42.29
C ASN A 951 18.73 5.76 42.23
N PHE A 952 18.83 4.82 43.17
CA PHE A 952 19.86 3.76 43.14
C PHE A 952 19.41 2.63 42.22
N LYS A 953 20.28 2.24 41.29
CA LYS A 953 20.09 1.06 40.44
C LYS A 953 21.17 0.03 40.72
N ARG A 954 20.87 -1.24 40.48
CA ARG A 954 21.87 -2.31 40.63
C ARG A 954 23.06 -2.05 39.69
N ALA A 955 24.27 -2.13 40.23
CA ALA A 955 25.53 -1.84 39.56
C ALA A 955 25.78 -2.80 38.39
#